data_AF-A0A8X6UK94-F1
#
_entry.id   AF-A0A8X6UK94-F1
#
_cell.length_a   1.000
_cell.length_b   1.000
_cell.length_c   1.000
_cell.angle_alpha   90.00
_cell.angle_beta   90.00
_cell.angle_gamma   90.00
#
_symmetry.space_group_name_H-M   'P 1'
#
loop_
_entity.id
_entity.type
_entity.pdbx_description
1 polymer ?
#
loop_
_entity_poly.entity_id
_entity_poly.type
_entity_poly.pdbx_seq_one_letter_code
_entity_poly.pdbx_strand_id
1 'polypeptide(L)'
;MPLQPPVFQNLSHWRTTESFNDPSFSNSIWEIYTPEKNSLYWSIVLSYLIPTAHARNSKEFKQRLTNLIGNEKETAQILRSISAKFVRSVVTDRLIRLNPFKKTHTFTDENLSSLFRIFKKRLNRYTKNRPPGSVEDLKLEATSKMLNCFIRVYKINSSGNKEFTLYPRDSGTSSGKDSNTITIFYHSDTKLKNREKDTFGFGMKEEIANLLREKALTFILKKDKFLKMKCPCIRQVVGSDRNLPICLLNSDMKDVIPRIYKSPYILRKLINAGYIMNPLEPGRDGFSAFYYCIGLSDSQFLNILYNYAANNFQRSEESCRKPSDEILQSLGHLMDTIEEDYKKSKGFSSLGNVALHRYCEISRFNKYQENVVKILKDNQQSDTYDVVLAILKEYSAFYFSNSLPNDENMQFEDYVNFSNYYEILDSFTCIIFLDNPSIEFASLVEPFLLTLLSNKYFSKIDHIHSSNSSFQCKQCASRIIPFKHRMNLHQALQTLLNSGRLISKSKDTATGDMIRNSIREIPKDEFLLERLKIHLEHAINVQIEHFDEDGNQLIKDNMKEVLTIIRTLQVFGEVLQTSLLNFMSGFLLKAHLPSDLKPTLSDIRNRLSHYYANYIQGRLNLENKTDILKGIQDELKNIYEFLEPVFVSQQFRMKEFLIKSQMEKFPNLKEELEIIAAEQKIWCETHSNEYKCFASNVVKFFKSNLPLPSSTKKDDAAFSDKIKLLKAGIQSIDSVFSFNCIFIPDHLVTASQKLLDSVSTLESIGFTDQGIAGMNNAFLVYEKVLQQLFNYEEINPNQPEMEFPNLKQFKNTLKGYNIFSNSENRKIRSNISLLLKPSFEATLKLEEALKRRESLPDIDQILDETFLSVKKRGEIKKNFVSNPDNCLKLLENFSYNSEEMALGQEDDTTEKLLNVITKEEYRNFLLNASLQEKPLETKMLKLINQKSEFLLSRIQQIKYILIDEGDETRSLTEYGRTEEVKKHIRFLMCQRYMMEMDVRASLDMLLFDCLNTLNRKDLDDIYKKTSNMLAGANLRDILSHGNIVIETIGSLLDPDDLPSELISKMLELIKDEQIISCLSKLWTKEKPTTKNELSDIIDQDPKSSFVKKCSRWGSYAAILPILDRKARKN
;
A
#
# COMPACT_ATOMS: atom_id res chain seq x y z
N MET A 1 2.56 -28.72 -0.94
CA MET A 1 1.79 -27.84 -1.84
C MET A 1 0.68 -27.17 -1.06
N PRO A 2 0.20 -25.99 -1.50
CA PRO A 2 -0.97 -25.37 -0.90
C PRO A 2 -2.20 -26.26 -1.08
N LEU A 3 -3.10 -26.27 -0.09
CA LEU A 3 -4.34 -27.04 -0.15
C LEU A 3 -5.34 -26.32 -1.04
N GLN A 4 -5.99 -27.07 -1.93
CA GLN A 4 -7.06 -26.53 -2.77
C GLN A 4 -8.22 -26.00 -1.91
N PRO A 5 -8.92 -24.96 -2.35
CA PRO A 5 -10.08 -24.42 -1.64
C PRO A 5 -11.18 -25.48 -1.52
N PRO A 6 -12.07 -25.37 -0.52
CA PRO A 6 -13.26 -26.21 -0.41
C PRO A 6 -14.08 -26.22 -1.71
N VAL A 7 -14.47 -27.40 -2.18
CA VAL A 7 -15.26 -27.56 -3.43
C VAL A 7 -16.63 -28.14 -3.10
N PHE A 8 -17.68 -27.57 -3.67
CA PHE A 8 -19.01 -28.14 -3.55
C PHE A 8 -19.21 -29.24 -4.59
N GLN A 9 -19.55 -30.44 -4.13
CA GLN A 9 -19.77 -31.62 -4.97
C GLN A 9 -21.26 -31.94 -5.04
N ASN A 10 -21.79 -32.04 -6.26
CA ASN A 10 -23.09 -32.65 -6.50
C ASN A 10 -22.90 -34.16 -6.71
N LEU A 11 -23.48 -34.95 -5.80
CA LEU A 11 -23.32 -36.39 -5.75
C LEU A 11 -24.30 -37.13 -6.70
N SER A 12 -25.28 -36.43 -7.29
CA SER A 12 -26.28 -37.04 -8.19
C SER A 12 -25.71 -37.64 -9.48
N HIS A 13 -24.52 -37.20 -9.90
CA HIS A 13 -23.89 -37.62 -11.16
C HIS A 13 -22.84 -38.74 -11.00
N TRP A 14 -22.72 -39.32 -9.82
CA TRP A 14 -21.79 -40.41 -9.55
C TRP A 14 -22.52 -41.74 -9.82
N ARG A 15 -21.97 -42.60 -10.70
CA ARG A 15 -22.63 -43.85 -11.13
C ARG A 15 -22.99 -44.70 -9.91
N THR A 16 -24.26 -44.72 -9.55
CA THR A 16 -24.84 -45.67 -8.61
C THR A 16 -25.43 -46.82 -9.42
N THR A 17 -24.69 -47.91 -9.57
CA THR A 17 -25.24 -49.16 -10.11
C THR A 17 -26.27 -49.81 -9.18
N GLU A 18 -26.53 -49.24 -8.01
CA GLU A 18 -27.54 -49.70 -7.07
C GLU A 18 -28.41 -48.53 -6.62
N SER A 19 -29.72 -48.66 -6.85
CA SER A 19 -30.76 -47.71 -6.47
C SER A 19 -30.89 -47.60 -4.95
N PHE A 20 -30.04 -46.80 -4.32
CA PHE A 20 -30.25 -46.33 -2.95
C PHE A 20 -31.22 -45.13 -2.95
N ASN A 21 -32.53 -45.43 -2.93
CA ASN A 21 -33.57 -44.45 -2.63
C ASN A 21 -33.66 -44.21 -1.11
N ASP A 22 -32.59 -43.67 -0.51
CA ASP A 22 -32.62 -43.24 0.89
C ASP A 22 -32.94 -41.73 0.96
N PRO A 23 -34.10 -41.32 1.49
CA PRO A 23 -34.48 -39.90 1.62
C PRO A 23 -33.58 -39.11 2.59
N SER A 24 -32.69 -39.76 3.34
CA SER A 24 -31.66 -39.10 4.16
C SER A 24 -30.39 -38.73 3.39
N PHE A 25 -30.34 -39.03 2.09
CA PHE A 25 -29.22 -38.75 1.20
C PHE A 25 -29.16 -37.27 0.83
N SER A 26 -28.14 -36.57 1.35
CA SER A 26 -27.80 -35.23 0.88
C SER A 26 -27.19 -35.32 -0.52
N ASN A 27 -27.90 -34.85 -1.53
CA ASN A 27 -27.41 -34.78 -2.92
C ASN A 27 -26.20 -33.85 -3.09
N SER A 28 -25.94 -33.00 -2.09
CA SER A 28 -24.84 -32.04 -2.03
C SER A 28 -23.92 -32.30 -0.85
N ILE A 29 -22.61 -32.16 -1.05
CA ILE A 29 -21.62 -32.17 0.03
C ILE A 29 -20.43 -31.26 -0.30
N TRP A 30 -19.83 -30.66 0.73
CA TRP A 30 -18.59 -29.92 0.57
C TRP A 30 -17.39 -30.85 0.71
N GLU A 31 -16.57 -30.92 -0.31
CA GLU A 31 -15.26 -31.56 -0.28
C GLU A 31 -14.21 -30.62 0.30
N ILE A 32 -13.52 -31.09 1.34
CA ILE A 32 -12.39 -30.41 1.97
C ILE A 32 -11.12 -31.21 1.71
N TYR A 33 -10.14 -30.57 1.06
CA TYR A 33 -8.83 -31.18 0.80
C TYR A 33 -7.99 -31.30 2.07
N THR A 34 -7.20 -32.37 2.16
CA THR A 34 -6.30 -32.64 3.29
C THR A 34 -4.84 -32.70 2.84
N PRO A 35 -3.85 -32.52 3.75
CA PRO A 35 -2.43 -32.57 3.39
C PRO A 35 -2.07 -33.87 2.66
N GLU A 36 -1.39 -33.77 1.52
CA GLU A 36 -0.96 -34.92 0.69
C GLU A 36 -0.31 -36.03 1.52
N LYS A 37 0.57 -35.63 2.45
CA LYS A 37 1.25 -36.58 3.33
C LYS A 37 0.26 -37.18 4.33
N ASN A 38 -0.08 -38.44 4.10
CA ASN A 38 -1.05 -39.22 4.87
C ASN A 38 -2.51 -38.70 4.77
N SER A 39 -2.87 -38.12 3.63
CA SER A 39 -4.20 -37.59 3.31
C SER A 39 -5.35 -38.51 3.74
N LEU A 40 -5.30 -39.82 3.45
CA LEU A 40 -6.34 -40.79 3.87
C LEU A 40 -6.67 -40.72 5.38
N TYR A 41 -5.65 -40.74 6.22
CA TYR A 41 -5.81 -40.74 7.67
C TYR A 41 -6.34 -39.37 8.16
N TRP A 42 -5.92 -38.27 7.53
CA TRP A 42 -6.46 -36.94 7.82
C TRP A 42 -7.94 -36.86 7.46
N SER A 43 -8.32 -37.32 6.27
CA SER A 43 -9.71 -37.35 5.82
C SER A 43 -10.61 -38.12 6.79
N ILE A 44 -10.16 -39.29 7.26
CA ILE A 44 -10.92 -40.09 8.24
C ILE A 44 -11.08 -39.34 9.57
N VAL A 45 -9.98 -38.89 10.19
CA VAL A 45 -10.00 -38.27 11.53
C VAL A 45 -10.88 -37.02 11.52
N LEU A 46 -10.73 -36.18 10.49
CA LEU A 46 -11.43 -34.91 10.38
C LEU A 46 -12.92 -35.12 10.05
N SER A 47 -13.25 -36.00 9.10
CA SER A 47 -14.65 -36.32 8.78
C SER A 47 -15.40 -36.90 9.98
N TYR A 48 -14.72 -37.71 10.81
CA TYR A 48 -15.33 -38.36 11.96
C TYR A 48 -15.56 -37.40 13.13
N LEU A 49 -14.65 -36.44 13.37
CA LEU A 49 -14.69 -35.56 14.55
C LEU A 49 -15.36 -34.20 14.31
N ILE A 50 -15.12 -33.54 13.16
CA ILE A 50 -15.59 -32.17 12.92
C ILE A 50 -17.12 -32.03 13.08
N PRO A 51 -17.96 -32.94 12.56
CA PRO A 51 -19.41 -32.80 12.69
C PRO A 51 -19.88 -32.74 14.15
N THR A 52 -19.33 -33.60 15.01
CA THR A 52 -19.70 -33.66 16.43
C THR A 52 -19.09 -32.54 17.26
N ALA A 53 -17.92 -32.02 16.86
CA ALA A 53 -17.28 -30.88 17.51
C ALA A 53 -18.14 -29.60 17.36
N HIS A 54 -18.64 -29.34 16.15
CA HIS A 54 -19.41 -28.12 15.85
C HIS A 54 -20.90 -28.23 16.22
N ALA A 55 -21.47 -29.44 16.24
CA ALA A 55 -22.84 -29.68 16.73
C ALA A 55 -22.98 -29.51 18.25
N ARG A 56 -21.89 -29.24 18.99
CA ARG A 56 -21.84 -29.09 20.46
C ARG A 56 -22.37 -30.32 21.24
N ASN A 57 -22.44 -31.49 20.60
CA ASN A 57 -22.79 -32.75 21.25
C ASN A 57 -21.58 -33.30 22.01
N SER A 58 -21.32 -32.75 23.20
CA SER A 58 -20.10 -33.04 23.98
C SER A 58 -19.95 -34.53 24.36
N LYS A 59 -21.06 -35.25 24.54
CA LYS A 59 -21.07 -36.68 24.87
C LYS A 59 -20.64 -37.52 23.66
N GLU A 60 -21.23 -37.27 22.49
CA GLU A 60 -20.90 -37.98 21.26
C GLU A 60 -19.49 -37.65 20.77
N PHE A 61 -19.05 -36.39 20.85
CA PHE A 61 -17.69 -36.00 20.51
C PHE A 61 -16.65 -36.73 21.38
N LYS A 62 -16.86 -36.79 22.71
CA LYS A 62 -15.97 -37.53 23.62
C LYS A 62 -15.93 -39.02 23.27
N GLN A 63 -17.07 -39.62 22.92
CA GLN A 63 -17.14 -41.00 22.48
C GLN A 63 -16.35 -41.24 21.19
N ARG A 64 -16.58 -40.42 20.15
CA ARG A 64 -15.85 -40.50 18.87
C ARG A 64 -14.34 -40.28 19.05
N LEU A 65 -13.94 -39.33 19.88
CA LEU A 65 -12.53 -39.12 20.21
C LEU A 65 -11.92 -40.34 20.89
N THR A 66 -12.64 -40.96 21.83
CA THR A 66 -12.23 -42.20 22.50
C THR A 66 -12.11 -43.36 21.50
N ASN A 67 -13.05 -43.49 20.57
CA ASN A 67 -13.02 -44.49 19.50
C ASN A 67 -11.81 -44.32 18.57
N LEU A 68 -11.30 -43.09 18.36
CA LEU A 68 -10.08 -42.86 17.58
C LEU A 68 -8.80 -43.23 18.35
N ILE A 69 -8.69 -42.83 19.62
CA ILE A 69 -7.45 -42.97 20.41
C ILE A 69 -7.32 -44.29 21.19
N GLY A 70 -8.42 -45.03 21.38
CA GLY A 70 -8.47 -46.24 22.19
C GLY A 70 -8.69 -45.96 23.68
N ASN A 71 -8.80 -47.03 24.48
CA ASN A 71 -8.91 -46.93 25.93
C ASN A 71 -7.56 -46.53 26.56
N GLU A 72 -7.57 -46.08 27.83
CA GLU A 72 -6.35 -45.53 28.47
C GLU A 72 -5.19 -46.52 28.54
N LYS A 73 -5.47 -47.83 28.63
CA LYS A 73 -4.45 -48.89 28.59
C LYS A 73 -3.80 -49.02 27.20
N GLU A 74 -4.59 -49.01 26.13
CA GLU A 74 -4.09 -49.01 24.75
C GLU A 74 -3.32 -47.72 24.43
N THR A 75 -3.85 -46.57 24.83
CA THR A 75 -3.22 -45.27 24.57
C THR A 75 -1.90 -45.17 25.32
N ALA A 76 -1.82 -45.58 26.59
CA ALA A 76 -0.56 -45.61 27.37
C ALA A 76 0.50 -46.54 26.74
N GLN A 77 0.07 -47.67 26.16
CA GLN A 77 0.97 -48.59 25.45
C GLN A 77 1.47 -48.04 24.10
N ILE A 78 0.70 -47.15 23.45
CA ILE A 78 1.09 -46.44 22.22
C ILE A 78 1.96 -45.19 22.51
N LEU A 79 1.75 -44.56 23.68
CA LEU A 79 2.33 -43.28 24.09
C LEU A 79 3.71 -43.34 24.77
N ARG A 80 4.29 -44.53 25.06
CA ARG A 80 5.67 -44.66 25.61
C ARG A 80 6.78 -43.92 24.80
N SER A 81 6.47 -43.37 23.63
CA SER A 81 7.38 -42.62 22.74
C SER A 81 6.98 -41.16 22.50
N ILE A 82 6.02 -40.58 23.24
CA ILE A 82 5.46 -39.23 23.02
C ILE A 82 5.24 -38.58 24.39
N SER A 83 5.70 -37.34 24.61
CA SER A 83 5.60 -36.67 25.91
C SER A 83 4.15 -36.63 26.42
N ALA A 84 3.95 -37.03 27.68
CA ALA A 84 2.65 -37.42 28.25
C ALA A 84 1.68 -36.27 28.57
N LYS A 85 1.87 -35.06 28.02
CA LYS A 85 0.95 -33.93 28.22
C LYS A 85 -0.08 -33.88 27.08
N PHE A 86 -0.74 -35.01 26.80
CA PHE A 86 -1.82 -35.10 25.80
C PHE A 86 -3.15 -34.75 26.47
N VAL A 87 -3.63 -33.53 26.26
CA VAL A 87 -4.81 -33.01 26.96
C VAL A 87 -6.04 -33.15 26.06
N ARG A 88 -6.92 -34.11 26.37
CA ARG A 88 -8.22 -34.30 25.69
C ARG A 88 -9.02 -32.97 25.58
N SER A 89 -8.91 -32.06 26.55
CA SER A 89 -9.55 -30.73 26.47
C SER A 89 -8.90 -29.79 25.46
N VAL A 90 -7.56 -29.75 25.34
CA VAL A 90 -6.87 -28.90 24.34
C VAL A 90 -7.20 -29.33 22.91
N VAL A 91 -7.28 -30.63 22.64
CA VAL A 91 -7.68 -31.15 21.32
C VAL A 91 -9.15 -30.81 21.01
N THR A 92 -10.02 -30.87 22.02
CA THR A 92 -11.44 -30.49 21.89
C THR A 92 -11.57 -29.01 21.52
N ASP A 93 -10.91 -28.12 22.26
CA ASP A 93 -10.94 -26.67 22.00
C ASP A 93 -10.35 -26.31 20.64
N ARG A 94 -9.33 -27.04 20.19
CA ARG A 94 -8.68 -26.82 18.88
C ARG A 94 -9.56 -27.28 17.71
N LEU A 95 -10.24 -28.43 17.84
CA LEU A 95 -11.18 -28.91 16.81
C LEU A 95 -12.44 -28.04 16.70
N ILE A 96 -12.94 -27.50 17.82
CA ILE A 96 -14.04 -26.52 17.81
C ILE A 96 -13.63 -25.20 17.12
N ARG A 97 -12.36 -24.80 17.25
CA ARG A 97 -11.82 -23.61 16.58
C ARG A 97 -11.37 -23.87 15.13
N LEU A 98 -11.31 -25.14 14.70
CA LEU A 98 -10.94 -25.50 13.34
C LEU A 98 -12.07 -25.12 12.39
N ASN A 99 -11.78 -24.21 11.46
CA ASN A 99 -12.68 -23.83 10.38
C ASN A 99 -11.92 -23.95 9.04
N PRO A 100 -12.20 -24.99 8.23
CA PRO A 100 -11.49 -25.21 6.97
C PRO A 100 -11.79 -24.12 5.92
N PHE A 101 -12.88 -23.36 6.07
CA PHE A 101 -13.22 -22.23 5.21
C PHE A 101 -12.52 -20.92 5.64
N LYS A 102 -11.87 -20.88 6.82
CA LYS A 102 -11.14 -19.70 7.31
C LYS A 102 -9.63 -19.77 7.04
N LYS A 103 -9.04 -20.96 7.21
CA LYS A 103 -7.61 -21.22 6.97
C LYS A 103 -7.44 -22.60 6.32
N THR A 104 -6.89 -22.64 5.11
CA THR A 104 -6.65 -23.91 4.40
C THR A 104 -5.51 -24.72 5.03
N HIS A 105 -4.52 -24.09 5.70
CA HIS A 105 -3.32 -24.76 6.23
C HIS A 105 -3.36 -25.18 7.72
N THR A 106 -4.50 -25.04 8.41
CA THR A 106 -4.60 -25.30 9.87
C THR A 106 -4.43 -26.76 10.30
N PHE A 107 -4.26 -27.70 9.38
CA PHE A 107 -4.15 -29.14 9.69
C PHE A 107 -2.78 -29.57 10.23
N THR A 108 -1.80 -28.66 10.33
CA THR A 108 -0.41 -28.98 10.73
C THR A 108 -0.08 -28.70 12.21
N ASP A 109 -1.08 -28.40 13.05
CA ASP A 109 -0.89 -28.23 14.50
C ASP A 109 -0.25 -29.47 15.15
N GLU A 110 0.72 -29.28 16.05
CA GLU A 110 1.45 -30.38 16.70
C GLU A 110 0.55 -31.33 17.50
N ASN A 111 -0.55 -30.82 18.08
CA ASN A 111 -1.50 -31.62 18.85
C ASN A 111 -2.41 -32.45 17.94
N LEU A 112 -2.90 -31.85 16.84
CA LEU A 112 -3.65 -32.59 15.82
C LEU A 112 -2.76 -33.65 15.14
N SER A 113 -1.49 -33.32 14.89
CA SER A 113 -0.48 -34.25 14.37
C SER A 113 -0.21 -35.41 15.35
N SER A 114 -0.27 -35.15 16.65
CA SER A 114 -0.15 -36.17 17.68
C SER A 114 -1.36 -37.10 17.75
N LEU A 115 -2.58 -36.55 17.71
CA LEU A 115 -3.83 -37.32 17.60
C LEU A 115 -3.80 -38.23 16.37
N PHE A 116 -3.44 -37.66 15.23
CA PHE A 116 -3.25 -38.36 13.97
C PHE A 116 -2.25 -39.52 14.10
N ARG A 117 -1.10 -39.29 14.75
CA ARG A 117 -0.05 -40.31 14.92
C ARG A 117 -0.52 -41.48 15.78
N ILE A 118 -1.35 -41.22 16.80
CA ILE A 118 -1.98 -42.25 17.63
C ILE A 118 -2.93 -43.09 16.77
N PHE A 119 -3.85 -42.44 16.06
CA PHE A 119 -4.82 -43.11 15.18
C PHE A 119 -4.11 -43.97 14.12
N LYS A 120 -3.12 -43.41 13.41
CA LYS A 120 -2.32 -44.12 12.41
C LYS A 120 -1.64 -45.37 12.98
N LYS A 121 -1.01 -45.27 14.16
CA LYS A 121 -0.38 -46.43 14.82
C LYS A 121 -1.41 -47.50 15.19
N ARG A 122 -2.60 -47.11 15.64
CA ARG A 122 -3.67 -48.03 16.03
C ARG A 122 -4.27 -48.74 14.82
N LEU A 123 -4.62 -48.01 13.77
CA LEU A 123 -5.13 -48.58 12.52
C LEU A 123 -4.11 -49.57 11.91
N ASN A 124 -2.82 -49.20 11.89
CA ASN A 124 -1.77 -50.08 11.38
C ASN A 124 -1.55 -51.35 12.22
N ARG A 125 -1.94 -51.38 13.51
CA ARG A 125 -1.95 -52.61 14.31
C ARG A 125 -3.16 -53.48 13.96
N TYR A 126 -4.30 -52.85 13.69
CA TYR A 126 -5.56 -53.51 13.35
C TYR A 126 -5.50 -54.21 11.97
N THR A 127 -4.72 -53.67 11.03
CA THR A 127 -4.56 -54.23 9.67
C THR A 127 -3.50 -55.34 9.52
N LYS A 128 -2.91 -55.85 10.62
CA LYS A 128 -1.78 -56.81 10.58
C LYS A 128 -2.10 -58.22 10.05
N ASN A 129 -3.38 -58.58 9.83
CA ASN A 129 -3.77 -59.82 9.17
C ASN A 129 -4.06 -59.52 7.69
N ARG A 130 -3.25 -60.05 6.77
CA ARG A 130 -3.28 -59.75 5.32
C ARG A 130 -4.17 -60.74 4.54
N PRO A 131 -5.36 -60.34 4.03
CA PRO A 131 -5.95 -60.93 2.83
C PRO A 131 -5.58 -60.10 1.58
N PRO A 132 -5.76 -60.62 0.36
CA PRO A 132 -5.40 -59.93 -0.89
C PRO A 132 -6.32 -58.74 -1.20
N GLY A 133 -5.76 -57.56 -1.49
CA GLY A 133 -6.47 -56.33 -1.85
C GLY A 133 -5.55 -55.10 -1.88
N SER A 134 -6.03 -53.94 -2.35
CA SER A 134 -5.28 -52.67 -2.28
C SER A 134 -5.05 -52.24 -0.82
N VAL A 135 -3.91 -51.61 -0.52
CA VAL A 135 -3.51 -51.24 0.85
C VAL A 135 -4.49 -50.22 1.46
N GLU A 136 -5.13 -49.40 0.62
CA GLU A 136 -6.10 -48.36 0.96
C GLU A 136 -7.46 -48.97 1.32
N ASP A 137 -7.98 -49.89 0.52
CA ASP A 137 -9.28 -50.54 0.77
C ASP A 137 -9.27 -51.34 2.07
N LEU A 138 -8.17 -52.05 2.36
CA LEU A 138 -7.97 -52.76 3.63
C LEU A 138 -7.99 -51.81 4.83
N LYS A 139 -7.41 -50.61 4.69
CA LYS A 139 -7.42 -49.58 5.75
C LYS A 139 -8.82 -49.00 5.95
N LEU A 140 -9.58 -48.78 4.88
CA LEU A 140 -10.94 -48.26 4.94
C LEU A 140 -11.89 -49.28 5.59
N GLU A 141 -11.81 -50.54 5.20
CA GLU A 141 -12.54 -51.66 5.79
C GLU A 141 -12.22 -51.82 7.29
N ALA A 142 -10.94 -51.80 7.65
CA ALA A 142 -10.49 -51.82 9.04
C ALA A 142 -10.96 -50.59 9.83
N THR A 143 -10.97 -49.41 9.20
CA THR A 143 -11.42 -48.16 9.84
C THR A 143 -12.91 -48.20 10.13
N SER A 144 -13.72 -48.63 9.16
CA SER A 144 -15.17 -48.74 9.31
C SER A 144 -15.53 -49.64 10.50
N LYS A 145 -14.89 -50.80 10.60
CA LYS A 145 -15.03 -51.74 11.73
C LYS A 145 -14.52 -51.15 13.05
N MET A 146 -13.33 -50.53 13.05
CA MET A 146 -12.70 -49.98 14.25
C MET A 146 -13.46 -48.78 14.84
N LEU A 147 -14.03 -47.93 14.00
CA LEU A 147 -14.75 -46.72 14.40
C LEU A 147 -16.27 -46.91 14.51
N ASN A 148 -16.76 -48.11 14.15
CA ASN A 148 -18.18 -48.45 14.05
C ASN A 148 -18.94 -47.40 13.23
N CYS A 149 -18.48 -47.18 12.00
CA CYS A 149 -19.05 -46.19 11.08
C CYS A 149 -19.06 -46.69 9.64
N PHE A 150 -19.98 -46.16 8.83
CA PHE A 150 -19.99 -46.35 7.39
C PHE A 150 -19.07 -45.33 6.73
N ILE A 151 -18.27 -45.77 5.76
CA ILE A 151 -17.38 -44.89 4.99
C ILE A 151 -17.82 -44.91 3.53
N ARG A 152 -18.34 -43.78 3.07
CA ARG A 152 -18.68 -43.53 1.66
C ARG A 152 -17.45 -42.97 0.96
N VAL A 153 -16.93 -43.68 -0.04
CA VAL A 153 -15.75 -43.29 -0.80
C VAL A 153 -16.18 -42.95 -2.23
N TYR A 154 -15.96 -41.69 -2.60
CA TYR A 154 -16.17 -41.17 -3.94
C TYR A 154 -14.82 -41.05 -4.63
N LYS A 155 -14.57 -41.93 -5.60
CA LYS A 155 -13.28 -42.01 -6.31
C LYS A 155 -13.36 -41.36 -7.69
N ILE A 156 -12.43 -40.45 -7.99
CA ILE A 156 -12.17 -39.95 -9.34
C ILE A 156 -10.91 -40.64 -9.84
N ASN A 157 -11.02 -41.35 -10.96
CA ASN A 157 -9.88 -42.01 -11.58
C ASN A 157 -9.09 -41.06 -12.50
N SER A 158 -7.91 -41.49 -12.95
CA SER A 158 -7.00 -40.70 -13.79
C SER A 158 -7.64 -40.26 -15.12
N SER A 159 -8.62 -41.03 -15.61
CA SER A 159 -9.44 -40.72 -16.79
C SER A 159 -10.63 -39.79 -16.49
N GLY A 160 -10.81 -39.34 -15.25
CA GLY A 160 -11.92 -38.49 -14.82
C GLY A 160 -13.23 -39.23 -14.54
N ASN A 161 -13.25 -40.57 -14.59
CA ASN A 161 -14.44 -41.35 -14.28
C ASN A 161 -14.71 -41.35 -12.78
N LYS A 162 -15.99 -41.22 -12.44
CA LYS A 162 -16.51 -41.16 -11.08
C LYS A 162 -17.00 -42.55 -10.63
N GLU A 163 -16.43 -43.06 -9.55
CA GLU A 163 -16.73 -44.35 -8.93
C GLU A 163 -17.20 -44.14 -7.48
N PHE A 164 -18.04 -45.03 -6.98
CA PHE A 164 -18.54 -45.02 -5.61
C PHE A 164 -18.30 -46.37 -4.93
N THR A 165 -17.89 -46.34 -3.66
CA THR A 165 -17.70 -47.55 -2.84
C THR A 165 -18.13 -47.28 -1.41
N LEU A 166 -18.82 -48.24 -0.78
CA LEU A 166 -19.23 -48.20 0.61
C LEU A 166 -18.42 -49.22 1.44
N TYR A 167 -17.97 -48.82 2.62
CA TYR A 167 -17.34 -49.70 3.61
C TYR A 167 -18.19 -49.75 4.90
N PRO A 168 -18.42 -50.94 5.48
CA PRO A 168 -17.87 -52.23 5.08
C PRO A 168 -18.57 -52.78 3.83
N ARG A 169 -17.85 -53.52 2.96
CA ARG A 169 -18.41 -54.02 1.69
C ARG A 169 -19.51 -55.08 1.84
N ASP A 170 -19.57 -55.74 3.00
CA ASP A 170 -20.46 -56.87 3.27
C ASP A 170 -21.84 -56.47 3.87
N SER A 171 -22.12 -55.17 4.06
CA SER A 171 -23.41 -54.72 4.60
C SER A 171 -24.49 -54.66 3.52
N GLY A 172 -24.99 -55.82 3.11
CA GLY A 172 -26.24 -55.90 2.35
C GLY A 172 -27.41 -55.34 3.15
N THR A 173 -28.16 -54.42 2.55
CA THR A 173 -29.59 -54.16 2.85
C THR A 173 -30.01 -54.13 4.33
N SER A 174 -29.42 -53.27 5.16
CA SER A 174 -30.07 -52.84 6.41
C SER A 174 -30.55 -51.40 6.29
N SER A 175 -31.86 -51.22 6.22
CA SER A 175 -32.62 -49.97 6.27
C SER A 175 -32.57 -49.28 7.65
N GLY A 176 -31.39 -49.22 8.27
CA GLY A 176 -31.17 -48.59 9.57
C GLY A 176 -30.93 -47.09 9.41
N LYS A 177 -31.60 -46.27 10.23
CA LYS A 177 -31.29 -44.85 10.40
C LYS A 177 -29.85 -44.69 10.95
N ASP A 178 -28.84 -44.77 10.09
CA ASP A 178 -27.45 -44.91 10.54
C ASP A 178 -26.79 -43.56 10.84
N SER A 179 -26.68 -43.24 12.13
CA SER A 179 -26.20 -41.96 12.67
C SER A 179 -24.69 -41.70 12.49
N ASN A 180 -23.90 -42.68 12.04
CA ASN A 180 -22.43 -42.59 11.95
C ASN A 180 -21.90 -42.91 10.54
N THR A 181 -22.18 -42.04 9.57
CA THR A 181 -21.59 -42.11 8.22
C THR A 181 -20.56 -41.00 8.02
N ILE A 182 -19.40 -41.33 7.45
CA ILE A 182 -18.39 -40.37 6.98
C ILE A 182 -18.22 -40.46 5.47
N THR A 183 -17.85 -39.34 4.85
CA THR A 183 -17.64 -39.25 3.40
C THR A 183 -16.18 -38.91 3.11
N ILE A 184 -15.57 -39.65 2.19
CA ILE A 184 -14.19 -39.49 1.73
C ILE A 184 -14.18 -39.34 0.22
N PHE A 185 -13.37 -38.41 -0.27
CA PHE A 185 -13.07 -38.29 -1.69
C PHE A 185 -11.68 -38.84 -1.95
N TYR A 186 -11.53 -39.63 -3.01
CA TYR A 186 -10.27 -40.22 -3.42
C TYR A 186 -9.97 -39.79 -4.85
N HIS A 187 -8.84 -39.13 -5.05
CA HIS A 187 -8.36 -38.73 -6.36
C HIS A 187 -7.13 -39.56 -6.70
N SER A 188 -7.33 -40.50 -7.62
CA SER A 188 -6.25 -41.19 -8.32
C SER A 188 -5.87 -40.35 -9.54
N ASP A 189 -4.69 -39.74 -9.49
CA ASP A 189 -4.11 -38.81 -10.49
C ASP A 189 -4.93 -37.58 -10.88
N THR A 190 -4.60 -36.45 -10.26
CA THR A 190 -5.01 -35.12 -10.73
C THR A 190 -3.78 -34.19 -10.87
N LYS A 191 -3.13 -34.23 -12.04
CA LYS A 191 -2.39 -33.10 -12.67
C LYS A 191 -1.42 -32.25 -11.79
N LEU A 192 -0.76 -32.79 -10.77
CA LEU A 192 0.29 -32.04 -10.05
C LEU A 192 1.66 -32.36 -10.67
N LYS A 193 2.13 -31.43 -11.52
CA LYS A 193 3.46 -31.47 -12.16
C LYS A 193 4.53 -31.87 -11.11
N ASN A 194 5.13 -33.05 -11.33
CA ASN A 194 6.40 -33.57 -10.77
C ASN A 194 6.45 -34.52 -9.56
N ARG A 195 5.35 -35.01 -8.92
CA ARG A 195 5.41 -36.21 -8.05
C ARG A 195 4.09 -37.00 -7.97
N GLU A 196 4.12 -38.26 -8.40
CA GLU A 196 3.02 -39.25 -8.44
C GLU A 196 2.55 -39.67 -7.03
N LYS A 197 1.46 -39.09 -6.48
CA LYS A 197 0.83 -39.59 -5.24
C LYS A 197 -0.69 -39.38 -5.21
N ASP A 198 -1.40 -40.45 -4.86
CA ASP A 198 -2.82 -40.46 -4.50
C ASP A 198 -3.17 -39.46 -3.39
N THR A 199 -4.28 -38.73 -3.57
CA THR A 199 -4.75 -37.74 -2.57
C THR A 199 -6.18 -38.02 -2.11
N PHE A 200 -6.47 -37.67 -0.87
CA PHE A 200 -7.77 -37.87 -0.24
C PHE A 200 -8.31 -36.57 0.34
N GLY A 201 -9.59 -36.32 0.15
CA GLY A 201 -10.39 -35.26 0.79
C GLY A 201 -11.46 -35.86 1.70
N PHE A 202 -12.16 -35.03 2.45
CA PHE A 202 -13.35 -35.46 3.21
C PHE A 202 -14.57 -34.61 2.92
N GLY A 203 -15.74 -35.23 3.03
CA GLY A 203 -17.02 -34.57 2.84
C GLY A 203 -17.55 -33.93 4.13
N MET A 204 -18.12 -32.74 4.01
CA MET A 204 -18.81 -32.00 5.06
C MET A 204 -20.24 -31.67 4.61
N LYS A 205 -21.22 -32.01 5.46
CA LYS A 205 -22.64 -31.73 5.20
C LYS A 205 -22.89 -30.21 5.10
N GLU A 206 -23.85 -29.84 4.26
CA GLU A 206 -24.16 -28.45 3.91
C GLU A 206 -24.52 -27.59 5.13
N GLU A 207 -25.28 -28.12 6.09
CA GLU A 207 -25.65 -27.41 7.33
C GLU A 207 -24.42 -26.92 8.13
N ILE A 208 -23.46 -27.82 8.38
CA ILE A 208 -22.23 -27.51 9.12
C ILE A 208 -21.31 -26.63 8.26
N ALA A 209 -21.23 -26.91 6.96
CA ALA A 209 -20.42 -26.13 6.04
C ALA A 209 -20.89 -24.68 5.95
N ASN A 210 -22.20 -24.43 5.84
CA ASN A 210 -22.76 -23.08 5.78
C ASN A 210 -22.51 -22.31 7.09
N LEU A 211 -22.66 -22.94 8.26
CA LEU A 211 -22.30 -22.33 9.55
C LEU A 211 -20.83 -21.90 9.59
N LEU A 212 -19.92 -22.73 9.07
CA LEU A 212 -18.49 -22.44 9.05
C LEU A 212 -18.11 -21.41 7.97
N ARG A 213 -18.77 -21.44 6.81
CA ARG A 213 -18.65 -20.43 5.75
C ARG A 213 -19.11 -19.06 6.24
N GLU A 214 -20.24 -18.96 6.93
CA GLU A 214 -20.70 -17.68 7.52
C GLU A 214 -19.72 -17.13 8.56
N LYS A 215 -19.14 -18.00 9.40
CA LYS A 215 -18.08 -17.59 10.34
C LYS A 215 -16.82 -17.12 9.62
N ALA A 216 -16.47 -17.77 8.51
CA ALA A 216 -15.34 -17.36 7.67
C ALA A 216 -15.63 -16.01 6.99
N LEU A 217 -16.80 -15.84 6.38
CA LEU A 217 -17.26 -14.58 5.79
C LEU A 217 -17.21 -13.44 6.81
N THR A 218 -17.76 -13.65 8.01
CA THR A 218 -17.70 -12.64 9.09
C THR A 218 -16.26 -12.27 9.45
N PHE A 219 -15.36 -13.26 9.51
CA PHE A 219 -13.95 -13.03 9.79
C PHE A 219 -13.25 -12.24 8.67
N ILE A 220 -13.60 -12.51 7.41
CA ILE A 220 -13.01 -11.84 6.24
C ILE A 220 -13.53 -10.40 6.14
N LEU A 221 -14.84 -10.18 6.24
CA LEU A 221 -15.46 -8.85 6.15
C LEU A 221 -15.03 -7.92 7.29
N LYS A 222 -14.64 -8.46 8.45
CA LYS A 222 -14.09 -7.67 9.56
C LYS A 222 -12.76 -6.95 9.22
N LYS A 223 -12.11 -7.31 8.11
CA LYS A 223 -10.84 -6.71 7.68
C LYS A 223 -11.00 -5.36 6.98
N ASP A 224 -12.22 -4.95 6.63
CA ASP A 224 -12.52 -3.62 6.09
C ASP A 224 -13.66 -2.97 6.90
N LYS A 225 -13.55 -1.67 7.21
CA LYS A 225 -14.53 -0.93 8.05
C LYS A 225 -15.93 -0.95 7.47
N PHE A 226 -16.03 -0.64 6.18
CA PHE A 226 -17.30 -0.57 5.48
C PHE A 226 -17.94 -1.95 5.41
N LEU A 227 -17.16 -2.97 5.08
CA LEU A 227 -17.61 -4.37 5.07
C LEU A 227 -18.00 -4.88 6.47
N LYS A 228 -17.28 -4.50 7.53
CA LYS A 228 -17.58 -4.82 8.93
C LYS A 228 -18.93 -4.23 9.33
N MET A 229 -19.19 -2.96 9.00
CA MET A 229 -20.47 -2.29 9.28
C MET A 229 -21.63 -2.93 8.51
N LYS A 230 -21.41 -3.26 7.24
CA LYS A 230 -22.41 -3.87 6.35
C LYS A 230 -22.54 -5.40 6.50
N CYS A 231 -21.73 -6.02 7.36
CA CYS A 231 -21.64 -7.47 7.52
C CYS A 231 -23.01 -8.16 7.79
N PRO A 232 -23.88 -7.65 8.68
CA PRO A 232 -25.20 -8.26 8.90
C PRO A 232 -26.06 -8.29 7.63
N CYS A 233 -26.08 -7.19 6.87
CA CYS A 233 -26.82 -7.07 5.61
C CYS A 233 -26.25 -8.00 4.54
N ILE A 234 -24.92 -8.05 4.39
CA ILE A 234 -24.26 -8.96 3.44
C ILE A 234 -24.62 -10.42 3.76
N ARG A 235 -24.61 -10.83 5.04
CA ARG A 235 -24.99 -12.19 5.42
C ARG A 235 -26.43 -12.53 5.05
N GLN A 236 -27.36 -11.59 5.23
CA GLN A 236 -28.77 -11.78 4.85
C GLN A 236 -28.93 -11.94 3.34
N VAL A 237 -28.26 -11.10 2.54
CA VAL A 237 -28.31 -11.15 1.07
C VAL A 237 -27.73 -12.45 0.52
N VAL A 238 -26.62 -12.90 1.08
CA VAL A 238 -25.89 -14.07 0.58
C VAL A 238 -26.60 -15.37 0.95
N GLY A 239 -27.15 -15.45 2.17
CA GLY A 239 -27.85 -16.63 2.66
C GLY A 239 -27.08 -17.93 2.39
N SER A 240 -27.73 -18.86 1.68
CA SER A 240 -27.15 -20.15 1.26
C SER A 240 -26.45 -20.11 -0.11
N ASP A 241 -26.53 -19.00 -0.84
CA ASP A 241 -25.95 -18.92 -2.17
C ASP A 241 -24.42 -18.91 -2.12
N ARG A 242 -23.82 -19.36 -3.22
CA ARG A 242 -22.38 -19.47 -3.39
C ARG A 242 -21.84 -18.37 -4.30
N ASN A 243 -22.65 -17.84 -5.23
CA ASN A 243 -22.24 -16.79 -6.16
C ASN A 243 -22.44 -15.40 -5.52
N LEU A 244 -21.42 -14.96 -4.78
CA LEU A 244 -21.46 -13.73 -4.00
C LEU A 244 -21.71 -12.49 -4.88
N PRO A 245 -21.04 -12.31 -6.05
CA PRO A 245 -21.28 -11.16 -6.92
C PRO A 245 -22.73 -11.06 -7.40
N ILE A 246 -23.31 -12.17 -7.85
CA ILE A 246 -24.72 -12.20 -8.30
C ILE A 246 -25.67 -11.85 -7.16
N CYS A 247 -25.44 -12.37 -5.95
CA CYS A 247 -26.27 -12.05 -4.79
C CYS A 247 -26.22 -10.56 -4.44
N LEU A 248 -25.02 -9.97 -4.47
CA LEU A 248 -24.84 -8.55 -4.20
C LEU A 248 -25.51 -7.68 -5.28
N LEU A 249 -25.34 -8.03 -6.57
CA LEU A 249 -25.96 -7.34 -7.70
C LEU A 249 -27.49 -7.41 -7.68
N ASN A 250 -28.07 -8.51 -7.19
CA ASN A 250 -29.52 -8.66 -7.04
C ASN A 250 -30.09 -8.03 -5.75
N SER A 251 -29.27 -7.30 -5.00
CA SER A 251 -29.68 -6.67 -3.73
C SER A 251 -29.41 -5.17 -3.72
N ASP A 252 -29.74 -4.50 -2.61
CA ASP A 252 -29.37 -3.10 -2.37
C ASP A 252 -27.91 -2.92 -1.91
N MET A 253 -27.14 -4.01 -1.84
CA MET A 253 -25.75 -4.05 -1.35
C MET A 253 -24.72 -4.04 -2.48
N LYS A 254 -25.06 -3.48 -3.65
CA LYS A 254 -24.16 -3.43 -4.83
C LYS A 254 -22.89 -2.64 -4.53
N ASP A 255 -22.98 -1.63 -3.66
CA ASP A 255 -21.90 -0.76 -3.16
C ASP A 255 -20.75 -1.52 -2.46
N VAL A 256 -20.97 -2.78 -2.08
CA VAL A 256 -19.96 -3.68 -1.52
C VAL A 256 -18.99 -4.23 -2.59
N ILE A 257 -19.44 -4.39 -3.84
CA ILE A 257 -18.67 -5.03 -4.91
C ILE A 257 -17.33 -4.31 -5.16
N PRO A 258 -17.27 -2.97 -5.29
CA PRO A 258 -16.00 -2.28 -5.49
C PRO A 258 -14.99 -2.52 -4.37
N ARG A 259 -15.45 -2.60 -3.10
CA ARG A 259 -14.56 -2.85 -1.94
C ARG A 259 -13.96 -4.25 -1.96
N ILE A 260 -14.74 -5.24 -2.39
CA ILE A 260 -14.28 -6.63 -2.48
C ILE A 260 -13.29 -6.79 -3.64
N TYR A 261 -13.64 -6.31 -4.84
CA TYR A 261 -12.84 -6.54 -6.05
C TYR A 261 -11.60 -5.64 -6.14
N LYS A 262 -11.57 -4.49 -5.46
CA LYS A 262 -10.36 -3.66 -5.32
C LYS A 262 -9.37 -4.18 -4.27
N SER A 263 -9.73 -5.19 -3.47
CA SER A 263 -8.79 -5.85 -2.55
C SER A 263 -8.51 -7.29 -2.99
N PRO A 264 -7.36 -7.56 -3.64
CA PRO A 264 -6.94 -8.92 -3.99
C PRO A 264 -6.92 -9.86 -2.79
N TYR A 265 -6.54 -9.34 -1.61
CA TYR A 265 -6.53 -10.12 -0.37
C TYR A 265 -7.94 -10.59 0.03
N ILE A 266 -8.92 -9.69 0.11
CA ILE A 266 -10.30 -10.03 0.50
C ILE A 266 -10.91 -11.00 -0.51
N LEU A 267 -10.76 -10.71 -1.79
CA LEU A 267 -11.28 -11.52 -2.89
C LEU A 267 -10.76 -12.97 -2.83
N ARG A 268 -9.44 -13.13 -2.65
CA ARG A 268 -8.81 -14.45 -2.52
C ARG A 268 -9.26 -15.19 -1.26
N LYS A 269 -9.44 -14.47 -0.14
CA LYS A 269 -9.96 -15.06 1.10
C LYS A 269 -11.39 -15.56 0.93
N LEU A 270 -12.24 -14.84 0.20
CA LEU A 270 -13.61 -15.27 -0.10
C LEU A 270 -13.63 -16.54 -0.97
N ILE A 271 -12.77 -16.61 -2.00
CA ILE A 271 -12.58 -17.82 -2.82
C ILE A 271 -12.14 -19.00 -1.93
N ASN A 272 -11.15 -18.79 -1.07
CA ASN A 272 -10.67 -19.81 -0.12
C ASN A 272 -11.73 -20.22 0.92
N ALA A 273 -12.73 -19.37 1.17
CA ALA A 273 -13.89 -19.66 2.00
C ALA A 273 -15.03 -20.34 1.22
N GLY A 274 -14.82 -20.73 -0.04
CA GLY A 274 -15.80 -21.43 -0.87
C GLY A 274 -16.88 -20.52 -1.45
N TYR A 275 -16.63 -19.21 -1.59
CA TYR A 275 -17.51 -18.33 -2.36
C TYR A 275 -17.05 -18.27 -3.81
N ILE A 276 -18.01 -18.37 -4.73
CA ILE A 276 -17.80 -18.13 -6.15
C ILE A 276 -17.68 -16.63 -6.33
N MET A 277 -16.49 -16.19 -6.73
CA MET A 277 -16.15 -14.78 -7.01
C MET A 277 -15.81 -14.55 -8.49
N ASN A 278 -15.84 -15.60 -9.31
CA ASN A 278 -15.63 -15.46 -10.74
C ASN A 278 -16.93 -14.94 -11.39
N PRO A 279 -16.95 -13.72 -11.94
CA PRO A 279 -18.18 -13.15 -12.51
C PRO A 279 -18.66 -13.90 -13.75
N LEU A 280 -17.80 -14.71 -14.37
CA LEU A 280 -18.14 -15.57 -15.51
C LEU A 280 -18.97 -16.79 -15.12
N GLU A 281 -18.95 -17.19 -13.84
CA GLU A 281 -19.71 -18.35 -13.39
C GLU A 281 -21.19 -17.99 -13.26
N PRO A 282 -22.09 -18.75 -13.93
CA PRO A 282 -23.51 -18.45 -13.89
C PRO A 282 -24.15 -18.77 -12.53
N GLY A 283 -25.21 -18.03 -12.22
CA GLY A 283 -26.09 -18.27 -11.09
C GLY A 283 -27.03 -19.46 -11.31
N ARG A 284 -27.98 -19.64 -10.39
CA ARG A 284 -28.97 -20.73 -10.47
C ARG A 284 -29.92 -20.59 -11.66
N ASP A 285 -30.14 -19.38 -12.13
CA ASP A 285 -30.96 -19.04 -13.29
C ASP A 285 -30.19 -19.12 -14.63
N GLY A 286 -28.90 -19.45 -14.58
CA GLY A 286 -28.06 -19.65 -15.76
C GLY A 286 -27.43 -18.38 -16.34
N PHE A 287 -27.60 -17.24 -15.69
CA PHE A 287 -27.01 -15.95 -16.07
C PHE A 287 -25.74 -15.65 -15.28
N SER A 288 -24.75 -15.03 -15.92
CA SER A 288 -23.51 -14.61 -15.25
C SER A 288 -23.71 -13.29 -14.47
N ALA A 289 -22.68 -12.86 -13.72
CA ALA A 289 -22.73 -11.55 -13.05
C ALA A 289 -22.85 -10.39 -14.06
N PHE A 290 -22.39 -10.58 -15.30
CA PHE A 290 -22.47 -9.57 -16.35
C PHE A 290 -23.91 -9.24 -16.76
N TYR A 291 -24.78 -10.24 -16.85
CA TYR A 291 -26.21 -10.03 -17.10
C TYR A 291 -26.85 -9.04 -16.11
N TYR A 292 -26.51 -9.17 -14.82
CA TYR A 292 -27.12 -8.33 -13.78
C TYR A 292 -26.53 -6.92 -13.70
N CYS A 293 -25.26 -6.73 -14.08
CA CYS A 293 -24.65 -5.40 -14.04
C CYS A 293 -24.80 -4.61 -15.36
N ILE A 294 -24.99 -5.28 -16.50
CA ILE A 294 -25.05 -4.61 -17.81
C ILE A 294 -26.26 -3.68 -17.93
N GLY A 295 -27.37 -4.00 -17.26
CA GLY A 295 -28.58 -3.16 -17.23
C GLY A 295 -28.60 -2.07 -16.15
N LEU A 296 -27.58 -1.96 -15.30
CA LEU A 296 -27.56 -0.96 -14.22
C LEU A 296 -27.33 0.45 -14.77
N SER A 297 -27.76 1.49 -14.05
CA SER A 297 -27.46 2.87 -14.43
C SER A 297 -25.97 3.18 -14.33
N ASP A 298 -25.30 2.64 -13.31
CA ASP A 298 -23.86 2.82 -13.06
C ASP A 298 -23.04 1.77 -13.80
N SER A 299 -22.08 2.22 -14.62
CA SER A 299 -21.18 1.35 -15.41
C SER A 299 -19.95 0.88 -14.64
N GLN A 300 -19.67 1.45 -13.47
CA GLN A 300 -18.50 1.12 -12.66
C GLN A 300 -18.49 -0.35 -12.25
N PHE A 301 -19.65 -0.94 -11.93
CA PHE A 301 -19.75 -2.36 -11.59
C PHE A 301 -19.31 -3.26 -12.74
N LEU A 302 -19.78 -2.94 -13.94
CA LEU A 302 -19.45 -3.66 -15.16
C LEU A 302 -17.95 -3.56 -15.45
N ASN A 303 -17.36 -2.38 -15.34
CA ASN A 303 -15.93 -2.16 -15.55
C ASN A 303 -15.07 -2.92 -14.54
N ILE A 304 -15.46 -2.95 -13.25
CA ILE A 304 -14.74 -3.67 -12.20
C ILE A 304 -14.76 -5.18 -12.46
N LEU A 305 -15.92 -5.74 -12.78
CA LEU A 305 -16.07 -7.17 -13.06
C LEU A 305 -15.39 -7.57 -14.37
N TYR A 306 -15.47 -6.71 -15.39
CA TYR A 306 -14.78 -6.87 -16.68
C TYR A 306 -13.28 -6.94 -16.46
N ASN A 307 -12.70 -5.94 -15.78
CA ASN A 307 -11.26 -5.89 -15.51
C ASN A 307 -10.79 -7.14 -14.75
N TYR A 308 -11.58 -7.59 -13.77
CA TYR A 308 -11.28 -8.81 -13.04
C TYR A 308 -11.33 -10.09 -13.91
N ALA A 309 -12.28 -10.21 -14.82
CA ALA A 309 -12.43 -11.40 -15.66
C ALA A 309 -11.46 -11.40 -16.86
N ALA A 310 -11.19 -10.24 -17.44
CA ALA A 310 -10.14 -10.03 -18.44
C ALA A 310 -8.75 -10.33 -17.85
N ASN A 311 -8.62 -10.20 -16.54
CA ASN A 311 -7.43 -10.59 -15.81
C ASN A 311 -7.30 -12.13 -15.67
N ASN A 312 -6.36 -12.70 -16.42
CA ASN A 312 -6.03 -14.13 -16.36
C ASN A 312 -5.10 -14.54 -15.18
N PHE A 313 -4.65 -13.60 -14.33
CA PHE A 313 -3.60 -13.84 -13.33
C PHE A 313 -3.91 -14.89 -12.25
N GLN A 314 -5.18 -15.28 -12.09
CA GLN A 314 -5.54 -16.35 -11.16
C GLN A 314 -5.35 -17.76 -11.73
N ARG A 315 -5.16 -17.89 -13.06
CA ARG A 315 -5.21 -19.18 -13.76
C ARG A 315 -3.84 -19.79 -14.09
N SER A 316 -2.75 -19.02 -14.20
CA SER A 316 -1.41 -19.62 -14.37
C SER A 316 -0.23 -18.77 -13.86
N GLU A 317 0.83 -19.48 -13.43
CA GLU A 317 2.12 -18.91 -13.01
C GLU A 317 2.99 -18.48 -14.21
N GLU A 318 2.67 -18.95 -15.43
CA GLU A 318 3.48 -18.80 -16.65
C GLU A 318 3.13 -17.52 -17.45
N SER A 319 1.91 -16.98 -17.30
CA SER A 319 1.44 -15.74 -17.97
C SER A 319 1.77 -14.44 -17.21
N CYS A 320 2.48 -14.55 -16.08
CA CYS A 320 2.82 -13.40 -15.25
C CYS A 320 3.70 -12.40 -16.02
N ARG A 321 3.05 -11.31 -16.45
CA ARG A 321 3.63 -10.13 -17.07
C ARG A 321 4.23 -10.32 -18.46
N LYS A 322 3.66 -11.25 -19.22
CA LYS A 322 3.93 -11.39 -20.65
C LYS A 322 2.62 -11.58 -21.42
N PRO A 323 2.44 -10.90 -22.57
CA PRO A 323 1.33 -11.19 -23.48
C PRO A 323 1.44 -12.67 -23.88
N SER A 324 0.39 -13.43 -23.61
CA SER A 324 0.35 -14.89 -23.75
C SER A 324 -1.00 -15.33 -24.31
N ASP A 325 -1.03 -16.55 -24.86
CA ASP A 325 -2.27 -17.14 -25.38
C ASP A 325 -3.35 -17.30 -24.30
N GLU A 326 -2.96 -17.42 -23.05
CA GLU A 326 -3.91 -17.53 -21.95
C GLU A 326 -4.68 -16.22 -21.67
N ILE A 327 -4.06 -15.06 -21.90
CA ILE A 327 -4.74 -13.76 -21.82
C ILE A 327 -5.79 -13.68 -22.94
N LEU A 328 -5.41 -14.08 -24.16
CA LEU A 328 -6.33 -14.13 -25.31
C LEU A 328 -7.48 -15.11 -25.05
N GLN A 329 -7.22 -16.27 -24.46
CA GLN A 329 -8.26 -17.22 -24.06
C GLN A 329 -9.20 -16.65 -23.00
N SER A 330 -8.68 -15.83 -22.07
CA SER A 330 -9.50 -15.22 -21.03
C SER A 330 -10.40 -14.11 -21.56
N LEU A 331 -9.88 -13.25 -22.44
CA LEU A 331 -10.68 -12.26 -23.18
C LEU A 331 -11.74 -12.95 -24.05
N GLY A 332 -11.38 -14.06 -24.73
CA GLY A 332 -12.33 -14.86 -25.50
C GLY A 332 -13.44 -15.45 -24.63
N HIS A 333 -13.09 -16.15 -23.54
CA HIS A 333 -14.06 -16.75 -22.62
C HIS A 333 -14.96 -15.71 -21.95
N LEU A 334 -14.43 -14.52 -21.67
CA LEU A 334 -15.22 -13.38 -21.19
C LEU A 334 -16.30 -12.99 -22.19
N MET A 335 -15.94 -12.84 -23.46
CA MET A 335 -16.89 -12.48 -24.50
C MET A 335 -17.89 -13.59 -24.81
N ASP A 336 -17.45 -14.85 -24.83
CA ASP A 336 -18.33 -16.00 -25.01
C ASP A 336 -19.43 -16.00 -23.92
N THR A 337 -19.05 -15.70 -22.67
CA THR A 337 -20.01 -15.63 -21.54
C THR A 337 -21.01 -14.50 -21.71
N ILE A 338 -20.56 -13.30 -22.08
CA ILE A 338 -21.46 -12.15 -22.31
C ILE A 338 -22.39 -12.42 -23.51
N GLU A 339 -21.88 -13.04 -24.57
CA GLU A 339 -22.67 -13.40 -25.76
C GLU A 339 -23.70 -14.50 -25.44
N GLU A 340 -23.37 -15.46 -24.57
CA GLU A 340 -24.34 -16.42 -24.05
C GLU A 340 -25.46 -15.74 -23.27
N ASP A 341 -25.13 -14.80 -22.38
CA ASP A 341 -26.13 -14.03 -21.63
C ASP A 341 -27.01 -13.19 -22.58
N TYR A 342 -26.42 -12.59 -23.63
CA TYR A 342 -27.14 -11.87 -24.69
C TYR A 342 -28.13 -12.80 -25.41
N LYS A 343 -27.70 -13.99 -25.82
CA LYS A 343 -28.56 -14.99 -26.49
C LYS A 343 -29.68 -15.49 -25.58
N LYS A 344 -29.35 -15.88 -24.34
CA LYS A 344 -30.32 -16.40 -23.34
C LYS A 344 -31.40 -15.36 -23.00
N SER A 345 -31.01 -14.09 -22.91
CA SER A 345 -31.91 -12.98 -22.62
C SER A 345 -32.68 -12.45 -23.83
N LYS A 346 -32.55 -13.07 -25.01
CA LYS A 346 -33.12 -12.59 -26.28
C LYS A 346 -32.70 -11.14 -26.56
N GLY A 347 -31.40 -10.91 -26.55
CA GLY A 347 -30.76 -9.64 -26.88
C GLY A 347 -30.87 -8.58 -25.78
N PHE A 348 -30.86 -8.97 -24.50
CA PHE A 348 -31.09 -8.10 -23.34
C PHE A 348 -32.39 -7.28 -23.40
N SER A 349 -33.38 -7.74 -24.16
CA SER A 349 -34.66 -7.03 -24.34
C SER A 349 -35.38 -6.74 -23.02
N SER A 350 -35.17 -7.57 -21.99
CA SER A 350 -35.72 -7.37 -20.64
C SER A 350 -35.00 -6.31 -19.79
N LEU A 351 -33.81 -5.84 -20.19
CA LEU A 351 -32.95 -4.93 -19.42
C LEU A 351 -32.90 -3.50 -19.99
N GLY A 352 -33.64 -3.22 -21.07
CA GLY A 352 -33.72 -1.91 -21.72
C GLY A 352 -32.53 -1.60 -22.64
N ASN A 353 -32.62 -0.46 -23.34
CA ASN A 353 -31.65 -0.07 -24.38
C ASN A 353 -30.22 0.13 -23.85
N VAL A 354 -30.07 0.53 -22.59
CA VAL A 354 -28.76 0.73 -21.94
C VAL A 354 -27.93 -0.55 -21.96
N ALA A 355 -28.55 -1.71 -21.74
CA ALA A 355 -27.87 -3.01 -21.76
C ALA A 355 -27.34 -3.34 -23.16
N LEU A 356 -28.11 -3.07 -24.22
CA LEU A 356 -27.68 -3.27 -25.60
C LEU A 356 -26.51 -2.35 -25.96
N HIS A 357 -26.56 -1.08 -25.56
CA HIS A 357 -25.47 -0.13 -25.81
C HIS A 357 -24.17 -0.61 -25.14
N ARG A 358 -24.22 -0.95 -23.85
CA ARG A 358 -23.05 -1.44 -23.10
C ARG A 358 -22.47 -2.73 -23.63
N TYR A 359 -23.32 -3.63 -24.13
CA TYR A 359 -22.89 -4.84 -24.81
C TYR A 359 -22.04 -4.51 -26.04
N CYS A 360 -22.49 -3.57 -26.88
CA CYS A 360 -21.74 -3.12 -28.05
C CYS A 360 -20.41 -2.45 -27.65
N GLU A 361 -20.43 -1.56 -26.65
CA GLU A 361 -19.24 -0.87 -26.12
C GLU A 361 -18.16 -1.86 -25.67
N ILE A 362 -18.53 -2.82 -24.82
CA ILE A 362 -17.58 -3.81 -24.27
C ILE A 362 -17.09 -4.78 -25.33
N SER A 363 -17.98 -5.23 -26.22
CA SER A 363 -17.58 -6.13 -27.30
C SER A 363 -16.52 -5.49 -28.19
N ARG A 364 -16.69 -4.21 -28.51
CA ARG A 364 -15.74 -3.45 -29.32
C ARG A 364 -14.42 -3.21 -28.58
N PHE A 365 -14.49 -2.81 -27.31
CA PHE A 365 -13.28 -2.61 -26.50
C PHE A 365 -12.50 -3.91 -26.27
N ASN A 366 -13.17 -5.02 -25.97
CA ASN A 366 -12.52 -6.32 -25.83
C ASN A 366 -11.79 -6.71 -27.10
N LYS A 367 -12.38 -6.44 -28.28
CA LYS A 367 -11.73 -6.71 -29.56
C LYS A 367 -10.45 -5.90 -29.75
N TYR A 368 -10.47 -4.62 -29.39
CA TYR A 368 -9.28 -3.79 -29.39
C TYR A 368 -8.20 -4.34 -28.46
N GLN A 369 -8.57 -4.73 -27.23
CA GLN A 369 -7.64 -5.32 -26.27
C GLN A 369 -7.00 -6.62 -26.79
N GLU A 370 -7.78 -7.53 -27.39
CA GLU A 370 -7.25 -8.74 -28.04
C GLU A 370 -6.19 -8.41 -29.10
N ASN A 371 -6.46 -7.41 -29.93
CA ASN A 371 -5.55 -7.01 -31.01
C ASN A 371 -4.26 -6.40 -30.46
N VAL A 372 -4.34 -5.55 -29.43
CA VAL A 372 -3.15 -5.02 -28.74
C VAL A 372 -2.32 -6.13 -28.10
N VAL A 373 -2.96 -7.10 -27.43
CA VAL A 373 -2.25 -8.25 -26.84
C VAL A 373 -1.55 -9.08 -27.92
N LYS A 374 -2.17 -9.29 -29.08
CA LYS A 374 -1.54 -9.98 -30.23
C LYS A 374 -0.33 -9.20 -30.75
N ILE A 375 -0.47 -7.90 -30.98
CA ILE A 375 0.63 -7.03 -31.43
C ILE A 375 1.84 -7.18 -30.49
N LEU A 376 1.60 -7.11 -29.17
CA LEU A 376 2.66 -7.24 -28.17
C LEU A 376 3.26 -8.65 -28.12
N LYS A 377 2.44 -9.69 -28.29
CA LYS A 377 2.88 -11.09 -28.33
C LYS A 377 3.78 -11.36 -29.53
N ASP A 378 3.37 -10.89 -30.70
CA ASP A 378 4.05 -11.18 -31.97
C ASP A 378 5.35 -10.38 -32.13
N ASN A 379 5.51 -9.30 -31.36
CA ASN A 379 6.64 -8.37 -31.44
C ASN A 379 7.54 -8.34 -30.18
N GLN A 380 7.58 -9.42 -29.38
CA GLN A 380 8.42 -9.47 -28.15
C GLN A 380 9.93 -9.26 -28.38
N GLN A 381 10.41 -9.34 -29.63
CA GLN A 381 11.82 -9.13 -30.01
C GLN A 381 12.03 -7.88 -30.88
N SER A 382 10.97 -7.12 -31.19
CA SER A 382 11.01 -5.92 -32.03
C SER A 382 11.42 -4.68 -31.22
N ASP A 383 11.83 -3.61 -31.90
CA ASP A 383 12.09 -2.31 -31.28
C ASP A 383 10.80 -1.76 -30.64
N THR A 384 10.89 -1.19 -29.44
CA THR A 384 9.77 -0.57 -28.71
C THR A 384 9.03 0.44 -29.58
N TYR A 385 9.74 1.15 -30.47
CA TYR A 385 9.14 2.08 -31.43
C TYR A 385 8.11 1.40 -32.35
N ASP A 386 8.46 0.27 -32.97
CA ASP A 386 7.60 -0.40 -33.95
C ASP A 386 6.36 -1.01 -33.28
N VAL A 387 6.51 -1.48 -32.04
CA VAL A 387 5.41 -1.97 -31.19
C VAL A 387 4.42 -0.84 -30.87
N VAL A 388 4.92 0.30 -30.37
CA VAL A 388 4.07 1.45 -30.04
C VAL A 388 3.37 1.98 -31.29
N LEU A 389 4.07 2.07 -32.43
CA LEU A 389 3.46 2.49 -33.69
C LEU A 389 2.34 1.54 -34.15
N ALA A 390 2.50 0.23 -34.00
CA ALA A 390 1.45 -0.74 -34.34
C ALA A 390 0.21 -0.57 -33.43
N ILE A 391 0.41 -0.36 -32.12
CA ILE A 391 -0.69 -0.08 -31.18
C ILE A 391 -1.41 1.22 -31.53
N LEU A 392 -0.67 2.27 -31.90
CA LEU A 392 -1.25 3.56 -32.31
C LEU A 392 -2.07 3.46 -33.61
N LYS A 393 -1.62 2.64 -34.57
CA LYS A 393 -2.41 2.32 -35.78
C LYS A 393 -3.70 1.59 -35.44
N GLU A 394 -3.61 0.61 -34.54
CA GLU A 394 -4.78 -0.13 -34.06
C GLU A 394 -5.76 0.79 -33.32
N TYR A 395 -5.25 1.67 -32.45
CA TYR A 395 -6.06 2.68 -31.77
C TYR A 395 -6.76 3.61 -32.76
N SER A 396 -6.06 4.05 -33.82
CA SER A 396 -6.67 4.84 -34.89
C SER A 396 -7.81 4.12 -35.59
N ALA A 397 -7.76 2.80 -35.75
CA ALA A 397 -8.83 2.01 -36.39
C ALA A 397 -10.07 1.87 -35.48
N PHE A 398 -9.86 1.85 -34.16
CA PHE A 398 -10.93 1.78 -33.15
C PHE A 398 -11.40 3.15 -32.65
N TYR A 399 -10.78 4.23 -33.15
CA TYR A 399 -10.94 5.59 -32.64
C TYR A 399 -12.38 6.12 -32.69
N PHE A 400 -13.13 5.79 -33.73
CA PHE A 400 -14.57 6.06 -33.80
C PHE A 400 -15.33 4.74 -33.70
N SER A 401 -16.45 4.74 -32.96
CA SER A 401 -17.31 3.56 -32.81
C SER A 401 -18.00 3.20 -34.14
N ASN A 402 -18.35 4.23 -34.92
CA ASN A 402 -19.01 4.16 -36.21
C ASN A 402 -18.20 4.94 -37.26
N SER A 403 -18.18 4.49 -38.51
CA SER A 403 -17.64 5.25 -39.65
C SER A 403 -18.60 6.40 -40.00
N LEU A 404 -18.68 7.37 -39.09
CA LEU A 404 -19.54 8.53 -39.20
C LEU A 404 -19.00 9.47 -40.29
N PRO A 405 -19.89 10.28 -40.91
CA PRO A 405 -19.49 11.37 -41.80
C PRO A 405 -18.46 12.31 -41.13
N ASN A 406 -17.77 13.15 -41.92
CA ASN A 406 -16.93 14.26 -41.42
C ASN A 406 -17.76 15.37 -40.72
N ASP A 407 -18.87 15.02 -40.08
CA ASP A 407 -19.76 15.90 -39.32
C ASP A 407 -19.44 15.80 -37.83
N GLU A 408 -18.89 16.89 -37.29
CA GLU A 408 -18.45 16.98 -35.89
C GLU A 408 -19.62 16.88 -34.89
N ASN A 409 -20.83 17.32 -35.25
CA ASN A 409 -21.99 17.24 -34.36
C ASN A 409 -22.46 15.79 -34.18
N MET A 410 -22.49 15.02 -35.28
CA MET A 410 -22.80 13.59 -35.20
C MET A 410 -21.74 12.82 -34.44
N GLN A 411 -20.45 13.18 -34.60
CA GLN A 411 -19.35 12.58 -33.83
C GLN A 411 -19.44 12.91 -32.34
N PHE A 412 -19.89 14.12 -31.98
CA PHE A 412 -20.12 14.50 -30.59
C PHE A 412 -21.31 13.74 -29.99
N GLU A 413 -22.43 13.62 -30.71
CA GLU A 413 -23.57 12.82 -30.26
C GLU A 413 -23.19 11.35 -30.03
N ASP A 414 -22.40 10.76 -30.93
CA ASP A 414 -21.86 9.41 -30.76
C ASP A 414 -20.92 9.32 -29.54
N TYR A 415 -20.05 10.32 -29.34
CA TYR A 415 -19.19 10.40 -28.17
C TYR A 415 -19.96 10.43 -26.85
N VAL A 416 -21.05 11.18 -26.78
CA VAL A 416 -21.90 11.23 -25.58
C VAL A 416 -22.60 9.89 -25.36
N ASN A 417 -23.18 9.31 -26.42
CA ASN A 417 -23.91 8.05 -26.39
C ASN A 417 -23.04 6.84 -26.00
N PHE A 418 -21.76 6.83 -26.41
CA PHE A 418 -20.79 5.77 -26.15
C PHE A 418 -19.59 6.23 -25.29
N SER A 419 -19.87 7.17 -24.39
CA SER A 419 -18.86 7.81 -23.52
C SER A 419 -18.01 6.82 -22.73
N ASN A 420 -18.59 5.71 -22.28
CA ASN A 420 -17.85 4.70 -21.52
C ASN A 420 -16.82 3.98 -22.40
N TYR A 421 -17.21 3.59 -23.62
CA TYR A 421 -16.28 3.00 -24.59
C TYR A 421 -15.09 3.91 -24.84
N TYR A 422 -15.35 5.20 -25.12
CA TYR A 422 -14.28 6.15 -25.45
C TYR A 422 -13.36 6.41 -24.26
N GLU A 423 -13.89 6.63 -23.05
CA GLU A 423 -13.07 6.83 -21.86
C GLU A 423 -12.16 5.63 -21.56
N ILE A 424 -12.69 4.40 -21.67
CA ILE A 424 -11.93 3.18 -21.41
C ILE A 424 -10.87 2.95 -22.50
N LEU A 425 -11.21 3.16 -23.77
CA LEU A 425 -10.29 3.04 -24.91
C LEU A 425 -9.13 4.04 -24.81
N ASP A 426 -9.47 5.32 -24.62
CA ASP A 426 -8.52 6.41 -24.55
C ASP A 426 -7.62 6.19 -23.32
N SER A 427 -8.20 5.92 -22.14
CA SER A 427 -7.43 5.63 -20.92
C SER A 427 -6.46 4.47 -21.12
N PHE A 428 -6.94 3.36 -21.68
CA PHE A 428 -6.13 2.18 -21.87
C PHE A 428 -4.91 2.46 -22.77
N THR A 429 -5.13 3.15 -23.88
CA THR A 429 -4.09 3.46 -24.87
C THR A 429 -3.11 4.49 -24.33
N CYS A 430 -3.60 5.55 -23.68
CA CYS A 430 -2.76 6.60 -23.11
C CYS A 430 -1.75 6.05 -22.12
N ILE A 431 -2.16 5.11 -21.26
CA ILE A 431 -1.29 4.57 -20.22
C ILE A 431 -0.19 3.71 -20.82
N ILE A 432 -0.53 2.85 -21.79
CA ILE A 432 0.45 2.09 -22.58
C ILE A 432 1.51 3.03 -23.19
N PHE A 433 1.07 4.17 -23.71
CA PHE A 433 1.94 5.15 -24.35
C PHE A 433 2.79 5.96 -23.35
N LEU A 434 2.17 6.50 -22.29
CA LEU A 434 2.81 7.40 -21.33
C LEU A 434 3.78 6.68 -20.38
N ASP A 435 3.65 5.36 -20.22
CA ASP A 435 4.63 4.58 -19.47
C ASP A 435 6.01 4.57 -20.16
N ASN A 436 6.08 4.71 -21.49
CA ASN A 436 7.36 4.75 -22.24
C ASN A 436 7.31 5.71 -23.45
N PRO A 437 7.28 7.04 -23.21
CA PRO A 437 7.32 7.99 -24.31
C PRO A 437 8.71 7.97 -24.95
N SER A 438 8.79 7.61 -26.22
CA SER A 438 10.03 7.76 -26.98
C SER A 438 10.11 9.15 -27.62
N ILE A 439 11.34 9.60 -27.95
CA ILE A 439 11.60 10.92 -28.56
C ILE A 439 10.79 11.10 -29.83
N GLU A 440 10.64 10.02 -30.58
CA GLU A 440 9.92 9.93 -31.84
C GLU A 440 8.41 10.20 -31.71
N PHE A 441 7.86 10.16 -30.48
CA PHE A 441 6.44 10.40 -30.22
C PHE A 441 6.18 11.62 -29.33
N ALA A 442 7.15 12.53 -29.20
CA ALA A 442 7.06 13.73 -28.37
C ALA A 442 5.76 14.53 -28.54
N SER A 443 5.31 14.66 -29.79
CA SER A 443 4.12 15.43 -30.17
C SER A 443 2.81 14.84 -29.66
N LEU A 444 2.78 13.56 -29.27
CA LEU A 444 1.59 12.89 -28.73
C LEU A 444 1.49 12.94 -27.21
N VAL A 445 2.59 13.24 -26.49
CA VAL A 445 2.63 13.23 -25.02
C VAL A 445 1.62 14.21 -24.42
N GLU A 446 1.62 15.45 -24.88
CA GLU A 446 0.69 16.49 -24.39
C GLU A 446 -0.76 16.19 -24.77
N PRO A 447 -1.12 15.89 -26.05
CA PRO A 447 -2.50 15.54 -26.41
C PRO A 447 -3.08 14.35 -25.64
N PHE A 448 -2.29 13.28 -25.42
CA PHE A 448 -2.73 12.15 -24.62
C PHE A 448 -3.00 12.55 -23.16
N LEU A 449 -2.08 13.31 -22.56
CA LEU A 449 -2.24 13.76 -21.18
C LEU A 449 -3.44 14.68 -21.00
N LEU A 450 -3.67 15.63 -21.91
CA LEU A 450 -4.81 16.54 -21.85
C LEU A 450 -6.15 15.82 -22.08
N THR A 451 -6.17 14.78 -22.93
CA THR A 451 -7.36 13.92 -23.11
C THR A 451 -7.70 13.19 -21.81
N LEU A 452 -6.71 12.62 -21.13
CA LEU A 452 -6.90 11.97 -19.84
C LEU A 452 -7.37 12.93 -18.76
N LEU A 453 -6.71 14.08 -18.62
CA LEU A 453 -7.07 15.08 -17.62
C LEU A 453 -8.49 15.61 -17.89
N SER A 454 -8.85 15.90 -19.14
CA SER A 454 -10.20 16.35 -19.47
C SER A 454 -11.27 15.31 -19.11
N ASN A 455 -11.06 14.03 -19.40
CA ASN A 455 -11.96 12.96 -18.94
C ASN A 455 -12.05 12.90 -17.40
N LYS A 456 -10.94 13.11 -16.67
CA LYS A 456 -10.92 13.11 -15.19
C LYS A 456 -11.73 14.28 -14.60
N TYR A 457 -11.56 15.50 -15.10
CA TYR A 457 -12.21 16.69 -14.53
C TYR A 457 -13.62 16.94 -15.07
N PHE A 458 -13.93 16.49 -16.28
CA PHE A 458 -15.27 16.56 -16.90
C PHE A 458 -15.84 15.15 -17.05
N SER A 459 -15.86 14.42 -15.93
CA SER A 459 -16.36 13.03 -15.88
C SER A 459 -17.82 12.95 -16.30
N LYS A 460 -18.20 11.78 -16.83
CA LYS A 460 -19.59 11.48 -17.15
C LYS A 460 -20.47 11.58 -15.89
N ILE A 461 -21.66 12.18 -16.06
CA ILE A 461 -22.75 12.10 -15.09
C ILE A 461 -23.79 11.15 -15.68
N ASP A 462 -24.15 10.09 -14.95
CA ASP A 462 -25.22 9.18 -15.38
C ASP A 462 -26.55 9.95 -15.37
N HIS A 463 -27.06 10.25 -16.55
CA HIS A 463 -28.32 10.97 -16.71
C HIS A 463 -29.11 10.43 -17.90
N ILE A 464 -30.44 10.45 -17.77
CA ILE A 464 -31.36 9.96 -18.79
C ILE A 464 -31.58 11.12 -19.77
N HIS A 465 -31.09 10.96 -21.00
CA HIS A 465 -31.32 11.89 -22.09
C HIS A 465 -32.81 11.98 -22.42
N SER A 466 -33.43 13.13 -22.13
CA SER A 466 -34.83 13.41 -22.47
C SER A 466 -35.01 14.29 -23.72
N SER A 467 -33.91 14.82 -24.29
CA SER A 467 -33.92 15.73 -25.45
C SER A 467 -33.46 15.04 -26.73
N ASN A 468 -34.00 15.49 -27.87
CA ASN A 468 -33.62 15.01 -29.20
C ASN A 468 -32.22 15.47 -29.67
N SER A 469 -31.54 16.34 -28.93
CA SER A 469 -30.14 16.73 -29.19
C SER A 469 -29.30 16.76 -27.91
N SER A 470 -28.02 16.41 -28.04
CA SER A 470 -27.02 16.43 -26.96
C SER A 470 -26.74 17.85 -26.47
N PHE A 471 -26.71 18.84 -27.37
CA PHE A 471 -26.44 20.24 -27.04
C PHE A 471 -27.55 20.91 -26.19
N GLN A 472 -28.78 20.39 -26.22
CA GLN A 472 -29.87 20.90 -25.37
C GLN A 472 -29.81 20.40 -23.92
N CYS A 473 -29.05 19.34 -23.66
CA CYS A 473 -28.87 18.81 -22.31
C CYS A 473 -27.55 19.30 -21.72
N LYS A 474 -27.63 20.16 -20.69
CA LYS A 474 -26.45 20.78 -20.05
C LYS A 474 -25.37 19.78 -19.63
N GLN A 475 -25.76 18.58 -19.15
CA GLN A 475 -24.85 17.54 -18.71
C GLN A 475 -24.16 16.78 -19.85
N CYS A 476 -24.79 16.72 -21.03
CA CYS A 476 -24.13 16.22 -22.24
C CYS A 476 -23.17 17.26 -22.78
N ALA A 477 -23.60 18.51 -22.77
CA ALA A 477 -22.92 19.62 -23.37
C ALA A 477 -21.52 19.85 -22.73
N SER A 478 -21.37 19.60 -21.44
CA SER A 478 -20.06 19.62 -20.75
C SER A 478 -19.00 18.69 -21.34
N ARG A 479 -19.44 17.63 -22.01
CA ARG A 479 -18.58 16.64 -22.66
C ARG A 479 -17.90 17.17 -23.92
N ILE A 480 -18.29 18.37 -24.38
CA ILE A 480 -17.64 19.01 -25.52
C ILE A 480 -16.15 19.25 -25.25
N ILE A 481 -15.78 19.56 -24.00
CA ILE A 481 -14.37 19.82 -23.64
C ILE A 481 -13.51 18.55 -23.80
N PRO A 482 -13.82 17.42 -23.14
CA PRO A 482 -13.16 16.14 -23.43
C PRO A 482 -13.16 15.75 -24.91
N PHE A 483 -14.28 15.96 -25.60
CA PHE A 483 -14.40 15.63 -27.01
C PHE A 483 -13.44 16.44 -27.89
N LYS A 484 -13.26 17.75 -27.66
CA LYS A 484 -12.32 18.58 -28.43
C LYS A 484 -10.87 18.19 -28.17
N HIS A 485 -10.51 17.90 -26.92
CA HIS A 485 -9.18 17.36 -26.57
C HIS A 485 -8.90 16.05 -27.28
N ARG A 486 -9.91 15.18 -27.30
CA ARG A 486 -9.89 13.94 -28.06
C ARG A 486 -9.69 14.23 -29.55
N MET A 487 -10.48 15.09 -30.18
CA MET A 487 -10.28 15.43 -31.61
C MET A 487 -8.88 15.97 -31.93
N ASN A 488 -8.29 16.77 -31.03
CA ASN A 488 -6.90 17.21 -31.15
C ASN A 488 -5.89 16.05 -31.08
N LEU A 489 -6.09 15.09 -30.17
CA LEU A 489 -5.31 13.86 -30.13
C LEU A 489 -5.43 13.09 -31.45
N HIS A 490 -6.63 12.99 -32.03
CA HIS A 490 -6.82 12.35 -33.33
C HIS A 490 -6.00 13.04 -34.43
N GLN A 491 -6.06 14.37 -34.51
CA GLN A 491 -5.31 15.14 -35.51
C GLN A 491 -3.79 14.95 -35.35
N ALA A 492 -3.28 15.04 -34.12
CA ALA A 492 -1.88 14.79 -33.82
C ALA A 492 -1.45 13.38 -34.20
N LEU A 493 -2.31 12.38 -33.92
CA LEU A 493 -2.09 10.99 -34.29
C LEU A 493 -2.06 10.80 -35.82
N GLN A 494 -3.02 11.36 -36.56
CA GLN A 494 -3.01 11.29 -38.02
C GLN A 494 -1.78 11.96 -38.63
N THR A 495 -1.35 13.09 -38.07
CA THR A 495 -0.13 13.78 -38.53
C THR A 495 1.10 12.89 -38.34
N LEU A 496 1.22 12.21 -37.20
CA LEU A 496 2.30 11.24 -36.96
C LEU A 496 2.23 10.05 -37.92
N LEU A 497 1.05 9.46 -38.11
CA LEU A 497 0.88 8.27 -38.96
C LEU A 497 1.11 8.58 -40.44
N ASN A 498 0.75 9.78 -40.90
CA ASN A 498 0.90 10.21 -42.29
C ASN A 498 2.31 10.69 -42.63
N SER A 499 3.06 11.20 -41.64
CA SER A 499 4.38 11.79 -41.88
C SER A 499 5.49 10.75 -42.13
N GLY A 500 5.32 9.49 -41.71
CA GLY A 500 6.36 8.46 -41.80
C GLY A 500 7.60 8.80 -40.95
N ARG A 501 8.46 7.82 -40.60
CA ARG A 501 9.62 7.98 -39.68
C ARG A 501 10.36 9.33 -39.86
N LEU A 502 10.03 10.32 -39.04
CA LEU A 502 10.79 11.56 -38.91
C LEU A 502 11.80 11.34 -37.78
N ILE A 503 13.05 11.07 -38.13
CA ILE A 503 14.15 11.25 -37.18
C ILE A 503 15.09 12.30 -37.76
N SER A 504 14.99 13.53 -37.24
CA SER A 504 16.22 14.26 -36.95
C SER A 504 16.72 13.73 -35.61
N LYS A 505 17.92 13.12 -35.61
CA LYS A 505 18.61 12.71 -34.38
C LYS A 505 19.00 13.98 -33.63
N SER A 506 18.11 14.53 -32.81
CA SER A 506 18.50 15.53 -31.83
C SER A 506 19.18 14.81 -30.66
N LYS A 507 20.28 15.40 -30.18
CA LYS A 507 21.13 14.84 -29.14
C LYS A 507 20.40 14.79 -27.79
N ASP A 508 20.56 13.66 -27.09
CA ASP A 508 20.56 13.51 -25.63
C ASP A 508 19.53 14.33 -24.84
N THR A 509 18.25 14.26 -25.18
CA THR A 509 17.18 14.67 -24.24
C THR A 509 16.60 13.41 -23.61
N ALA A 510 16.76 13.26 -22.29
CA ALA A 510 16.17 12.12 -21.58
C ALA A 510 14.64 12.17 -21.70
N THR A 511 13.97 11.03 -21.83
CA THR A 511 12.50 10.88 -21.88
C THR A 511 11.78 11.68 -20.78
N GLY A 512 12.36 11.73 -19.57
CA GLY A 512 11.82 12.52 -18.45
C GLY A 512 11.80 14.03 -18.68
N ASP A 513 12.74 14.56 -19.47
CA ASP A 513 12.77 15.99 -19.82
C ASP A 513 11.74 16.33 -20.90
N MET A 514 11.38 15.37 -21.76
CA MET A 514 10.33 15.57 -22.75
C MET A 514 8.96 15.73 -22.10
N ILE A 515 8.55 14.79 -21.23
CA ILE A 515 7.28 14.91 -20.52
C ILE A 515 7.28 16.21 -19.71
N ARG A 516 8.38 16.51 -19.01
CA ARG A 516 8.54 17.76 -18.25
C ARG A 516 8.37 19.03 -19.10
N ASN A 517 8.81 18.98 -20.36
CA ASN A 517 8.68 20.08 -21.32
C ASN A 517 7.26 20.18 -21.90
N SER A 518 6.62 19.06 -22.20
CA SER A 518 5.23 18.96 -22.68
C SER A 518 4.20 19.39 -21.63
N ILE A 519 4.55 19.33 -20.34
CA ILE A 519 3.66 19.73 -19.24
C ILE A 519 4.01 21.11 -18.65
N ARG A 520 4.79 21.94 -19.36
CA ARG A 520 5.20 23.26 -18.84
C ARG A 520 4.01 24.16 -18.49
N GLU A 521 2.96 24.12 -19.31
CA GLU A 521 1.75 24.95 -19.16
C GLU A 521 0.71 24.35 -18.21
N ILE A 522 0.80 23.04 -17.89
CA ILE A 522 -0.13 22.37 -16.97
C ILE A 522 0.14 22.84 -15.54
N PRO A 523 -0.89 23.20 -14.74
CA PRO A 523 -0.75 23.49 -13.31
C PRO A 523 -0.14 22.32 -12.51
N LYS A 524 1.19 22.26 -12.41
CA LYS A 524 1.93 21.12 -11.83
C LYS A 524 1.62 20.89 -10.35
N ASP A 525 1.23 21.96 -9.67
CA ASP A 525 0.85 21.92 -8.27
C ASP A 525 -0.38 21.06 -7.98
N GLU A 526 -1.23 20.80 -8.98
CA GLU A 526 -2.38 19.90 -8.83
C GLU A 526 -1.97 18.47 -8.46
N PHE A 527 -0.89 17.96 -9.07
CA PHE A 527 -0.41 16.61 -8.78
C PHE A 527 0.12 16.45 -7.34
N LEU A 528 0.68 17.51 -6.77
CA LEU A 528 1.11 17.52 -5.37
C LEU A 528 -0.06 17.58 -4.41
N LEU A 529 -1.07 18.40 -4.73
CA LEU A 529 -2.27 18.56 -3.90
C LEU A 529 -3.14 17.31 -3.94
N GLU A 530 -3.30 16.69 -5.10
CA GLU A 530 -4.02 15.42 -5.23
C GLU A 530 -3.33 14.30 -4.44
N ARG A 531 -2.00 14.22 -4.50
CA ARG A 531 -1.23 13.28 -3.66
C ARG A 531 -1.50 13.50 -2.17
N LEU A 532 -1.48 14.77 -1.73
CA LEU A 532 -1.77 15.12 -0.34
C LEU A 532 -3.19 14.71 0.05
N LYS A 533 -4.17 15.02 -0.80
CA LYS A 533 -5.58 14.67 -0.61
C LYS A 533 -5.76 13.17 -0.41
N ILE A 534 -5.23 12.35 -1.33
CA ILE A 534 -5.30 10.88 -1.26
C ILE A 534 -4.71 10.36 0.06
N HIS A 535 -3.54 10.85 0.48
CA HIS A 535 -2.90 10.41 1.72
C HIS A 535 -3.67 10.85 2.98
N LEU A 536 -4.27 12.05 2.98
CA LEU A 536 -5.13 12.52 4.07
C LEU A 536 -6.39 11.68 4.18
N GLU A 537 -7.12 11.48 3.08
CA GLU A 537 -8.33 10.64 3.04
C GLU A 537 -8.06 9.23 3.57
N HIS A 538 -6.94 8.62 3.19
CA HIS A 538 -6.57 7.30 3.69
C HIS A 538 -6.24 7.32 5.19
N ALA A 539 -5.43 8.28 5.65
CA ALA A 539 -5.08 8.41 7.07
C ALA A 539 -6.30 8.66 7.96
N ILE A 540 -7.31 9.40 7.50
CA ILE A 540 -8.55 9.66 8.23
C ILE A 540 -9.42 8.39 8.32
N ASN A 541 -9.29 7.48 7.36
CA ASN A 541 -10.16 6.30 7.24
C ASN A 541 -9.59 5.00 7.85
N VAL A 542 -8.28 4.93 8.14
CA VAL A 542 -7.67 3.74 8.79
C VAL A 542 -8.16 3.52 10.23
N GLN A 543 -8.16 2.28 10.72
CA GLN A 543 -8.62 1.94 12.07
C GLN A 543 -7.44 1.65 13.01
N ILE A 544 -7.26 2.48 14.04
CA ILE A 544 -6.43 2.12 15.18
C ILE A 544 -7.35 1.43 16.21
N GLU A 545 -7.47 0.10 16.16
CA GLU A 545 -8.28 -0.64 17.16
C GLU A 545 -7.67 -0.49 18.57
N HIS A 546 -8.49 -0.27 19.59
CA HIS A 546 -8.05 -0.35 20.99
C HIS A 546 -8.01 -1.81 21.44
N PHE A 547 -7.21 -2.09 22.48
CA PHE A 547 -7.13 -3.38 23.17
C PHE A 547 -8.53 -4.01 23.34
N ASP A 548 -8.64 -5.33 23.19
CA ASP A 548 -9.87 -6.02 23.56
C ASP A 548 -10.15 -5.81 25.07
N GLU A 549 -11.40 -5.93 25.48
CA GLU A 549 -11.84 -5.81 26.89
C GLU A 549 -11.09 -6.77 27.84
N ASP A 550 -10.35 -7.74 27.28
CA ASP A 550 -9.54 -8.74 27.97
C ASP A 550 -8.04 -8.39 28.08
N GLY A 551 -7.59 -7.23 27.60
CA GLY A 551 -6.22 -6.75 27.76
C GLY A 551 -5.14 -7.54 27.00
N ASN A 552 -5.52 -8.30 25.96
CA ASN A 552 -4.56 -9.04 25.15
C ASN A 552 -3.89 -8.15 24.09
N GLN A 553 -2.60 -8.39 23.88
CA GLN A 553 -1.70 -7.55 23.11
C GLN A 553 -1.97 -7.64 21.59
N LEU A 554 -2.85 -6.75 21.09
CA LEU A 554 -3.14 -6.51 19.66
C LEU A 554 -2.10 -5.61 18.95
N ILE A 555 -1.04 -5.17 19.64
CA ILE A 555 -0.10 -4.14 19.13
C ILE A 555 0.53 -4.49 17.76
N LYS A 556 0.70 -5.78 17.44
CA LYS A 556 1.22 -6.20 16.12
C LYS A 556 0.22 -6.02 14.97
N ASP A 557 -1.08 -6.00 15.24
CA ASP A 557 -2.11 -5.96 14.20
C ASP A 557 -2.42 -4.54 13.69
N ASN A 558 -2.05 -3.48 14.42
CA ASN A 558 -2.30 -2.08 14.02
C ASN A 558 -1.10 -1.35 13.41
N MET A 559 0.07 -1.99 13.30
CA MET A 559 1.30 -1.29 12.89
C MET A 559 1.20 -0.72 11.47
N LYS A 560 0.43 -1.36 10.59
CA LYS A 560 0.19 -0.89 9.22
C LYS A 560 -0.56 0.46 9.22
N GLU A 561 -1.59 0.56 10.02
CA GLU A 561 -2.41 1.77 10.17
C GLU A 561 -1.59 2.92 10.81
N VAL A 562 -0.79 2.60 11.83
CA VAL A 562 0.18 3.55 12.43
C VAL A 562 1.16 4.09 11.40
N LEU A 563 1.78 3.21 10.59
CA LEU A 563 2.73 3.60 9.57
C LEU A 563 2.09 4.44 8.47
N THR A 564 0.82 4.16 8.14
CA THR A 564 0.05 4.96 7.16
C THR A 564 -0.12 6.40 7.63
N ILE A 565 -0.48 6.62 8.90
CA ILE A 565 -0.60 7.97 9.48
C ILE A 565 0.75 8.69 9.48
N ILE A 566 1.82 8.02 9.90
CA ILE A 566 3.17 8.60 9.90
C ILE A 566 3.63 8.94 8.49
N ARG A 567 3.33 8.09 7.50
CA ARG A 567 3.63 8.37 6.08
C ARG A 567 2.86 9.60 5.60
N THR A 568 1.59 9.74 5.95
CA THR A 568 0.80 10.93 5.59
C THR A 568 1.40 12.21 6.18
N LEU A 569 1.86 12.20 7.44
CA LEU A 569 2.58 13.36 8.01
C LEU A 569 3.86 13.69 7.26
N GLN A 570 4.62 12.67 6.84
CA GLN A 570 5.83 12.86 6.05
C GLN A 570 5.50 13.44 4.66
N VAL A 571 4.50 12.90 3.96
CA VAL A 571 4.03 13.40 2.66
C VAL A 571 3.55 14.85 2.77
N PHE A 572 2.83 15.18 3.85
CA PHE A 572 2.39 16.54 4.09
C PHE A 572 3.57 17.51 4.20
N GLY A 573 4.55 17.19 5.05
CA GLY A 573 5.75 18.02 5.15
C GLY A 573 6.60 18.03 3.86
N GLU A 574 6.60 16.94 3.08
CA GLU A 574 7.21 16.92 1.74
C GLU A 574 6.53 17.93 0.82
N VAL A 575 5.19 17.95 0.76
CA VAL A 575 4.43 18.91 -0.07
C VAL A 575 4.68 20.36 0.37
N LEU A 576 4.71 20.61 1.68
CA LEU A 576 5.01 21.94 2.25
C LEU A 576 6.45 22.42 1.99
N GLN A 577 7.40 21.49 1.79
CA GLN A 577 8.79 21.82 1.44
C GLN A 577 9.04 21.82 -0.06
N THR A 578 8.28 21.04 -0.83
CA THR A 578 8.33 20.96 -2.30
C THR A 578 7.66 22.17 -2.94
N SER A 579 7.00 23.04 -2.16
CA SER A 579 6.62 24.37 -2.60
C SER A 579 7.88 25.18 -2.95
N LEU A 580 8.40 24.94 -4.15
CA LEU A 580 9.18 25.88 -4.93
C LEU A 580 8.50 27.23 -4.71
N LEU A 581 9.25 28.20 -4.18
CA LEU A 581 8.74 29.50 -3.71
C LEU A 581 7.92 30.30 -4.77
N ASN A 582 7.80 29.77 -5.99
CA ASN A 582 7.12 30.32 -7.15
C ASN A 582 5.82 29.58 -7.55
N PHE A 583 5.33 28.60 -6.79
CA PHE A 583 4.06 27.88 -7.09
C PHE A 583 2.90 28.31 -6.20
N MET A 584 1.70 28.37 -6.78
CA MET A 584 0.49 28.87 -6.10
C MET A 584 0.08 28.01 -4.90
N SER A 585 0.08 26.68 -5.03
CA SER A 585 -0.29 25.77 -3.93
C SER A 585 0.51 26.00 -2.64
N GLY A 586 1.79 26.38 -2.75
CA GLY A 586 2.62 26.71 -1.60
C GLY A 586 2.12 27.92 -0.83
N PHE A 587 1.56 28.91 -1.53
CA PHE A 587 0.87 30.04 -0.90
C PHE A 587 -0.49 29.61 -0.34
N LEU A 588 -1.29 28.88 -1.11
CA LEU A 588 -2.64 28.45 -0.70
C LEU A 588 -2.61 27.63 0.60
N LEU A 589 -1.69 26.67 0.71
CA LEU A 589 -1.49 25.88 1.92
C LEU A 589 -1.08 26.77 3.11
N LYS A 590 -0.24 27.80 2.91
CA LYS A 590 0.14 28.73 3.99
C LYS A 590 -1.02 29.61 4.45
N ALA A 591 -1.91 29.99 3.54
CA ALA A 591 -3.04 30.85 3.84
C ALA A 591 -4.16 30.12 4.60
N HIS A 592 -4.28 28.80 4.42
CA HIS A 592 -5.35 28.00 5.00
C HIS A 592 -4.92 27.23 6.26
N LEU A 593 -3.63 26.97 6.43
CA LEU A 593 -3.11 26.31 7.62
C LEU A 593 -2.81 27.34 8.72
N PRO A 594 -3.11 27.01 9.99
CA PRO A 594 -2.69 27.81 11.13
C PRO A 594 -1.17 28.06 11.15
N SER A 595 -0.81 29.23 11.66
CA SER A 595 0.55 29.79 11.55
C SER A 595 1.63 28.91 12.21
N ASP A 596 1.26 28.19 13.27
CA ASP A 596 2.13 27.29 14.05
C ASP A 596 2.21 25.85 13.48
N LEU A 597 1.31 25.49 12.58
CA LEU A 597 1.18 24.13 12.06
C LEU A 597 2.24 23.84 10.99
N LYS A 598 2.50 24.77 10.06
CA LYS A 598 3.53 24.61 9.03
C LYS A 598 4.94 24.33 9.60
N PRO A 599 5.49 25.12 10.55
CA PRO A 599 6.79 24.83 11.13
C PRO A 599 6.77 23.51 11.92
N THR A 600 5.62 23.14 12.50
CA THR A 600 5.46 21.86 13.19
C THR A 600 5.56 20.67 12.22
N LEU A 601 4.80 20.68 11.12
CA LEU A 601 4.83 19.64 10.09
C LEU A 601 6.18 19.56 9.36
N SER A 602 6.81 20.71 9.11
CA SER A 602 8.15 20.77 8.49
C SER A 602 9.22 20.11 9.37
N ASP A 603 9.16 20.36 10.69
CA ASP A 603 10.08 19.75 11.66
C ASP A 603 9.80 18.24 11.82
N ILE A 604 8.52 17.84 11.88
CA ILE A 604 8.13 16.43 11.87
C ILE A 604 8.71 15.72 10.64
N ARG A 605 8.50 16.26 9.43
CA ARG A 605 9.03 15.66 8.20
C ARG A 605 10.55 15.56 8.22
N ASN A 606 11.26 16.62 8.62
CA ASN A 606 12.72 16.58 8.67
C ASN A 606 13.22 15.47 9.62
N ARG A 607 12.52 15.25 10.73
CA ARG A 607 12.88 14.20 11.69
C ARG A 607 12.50 12.80 11.24
N LEU A 608 11.41 12.66 10.49
CA LEU A 608 11.03 11.37 9.88
C LEU A 608 11.95 10.99 8.71
N SER A 609 12.40 11.98 7.92
CA SER A 609 13.23 11.78 6.73
C SER A 609 14.74 11.72 6.99
N HIS A 610 15.23 12.21 8.13
CA HIS A 610 16.65 12.22 8.45
C HIS A 610 16.99 11.30 9.61
N TYR A 611 18.00 10.47 9.40
CA TYR A 611 18.43 9.47 10.35
C TYR A 611 19.31 10.08 11.46
N TYR A 612 18.73 10.30 12.64
CA TYR A 612 19.51 10.65 13.85
C TYR A 612 19.21 9.67 15.00
N ALA A 613 20.28 9.28 15.69
CA ALA A 613 20.27 8.32 16.79
C ALA A 613 19.26 8.67 17.92
N ASN A 614 19.12 9.96 18.23
CA ASN A 614 18.21 10.47 19.25
C ASN A 614 16.72 10.42 18.85
N TYR A 615 16.39 10.38 17.55
CA TYR A 615 15.00 10.41 17.08
C TYR A 615 14.37 9.01 16.95
N ILE A 616 15.19 7.96 16.80
CA ILE A 616 14.72 6.58 16.65
C ILE A 616 13.88 6.15 17.84
N GLN A 617 14.36 6.40 19.06
CA GLN A 617 13.66 5.99 20.27
C GLN A 617 12.36 6.76 20.47
N GLY A 618 12.36 8.06 20.18
CA GLY A 618 11.13 8.87 20.17
C GLY A 618 10.10 8.33 19.17
N ARG A 619 10.56 7.94 17.98
CA ARG A 619 9.71 7.33 16.96
C ARG A 619 9.16 5.96 17.38
N LEU A 620 10.01 5.04 17.83
CA LEU A 620 9.57 3.72 18.30
C LEU A 620 8.58 3.83 19.45
N ASN A 621 8.77 4.79 20.34
CA ASN A 621 7.82 5.07 21.42
C ASN A 621 6.47 5.59 20.88
N LEU A 622 6.48 6.54 19.95
CA LEU A 622 5.26 7.09 19.36
C LEU A 622 4.45 6.04 18.59
N GLU A 623 5.13 5.13 17.89
CA GLU A 623 4.49 4.02 17.18
C GLU A 623 3.71 3.08 18.12
N ASN A 624 4.07 3.06 19.41
CA ASN A 624 3.37 2.30 20.44
C ASN A 624 2.29 3.11 21.18
N LYS A 625 2.13 4.42 20.91
CA LYS A 625 1.16 5.29 21.58
C LYS A 625 -0.09 5.50 20.72
N THR A 626 -0.97 4.52 20.75
CA THR A 626 -2.23 4.51 19.99
C THR A 626 -3.10 5.74 20.27
N ASP A 627 -3.14 6.23 21.51
CA ASP A 627 -4.00 7.35 21.89
C ASP A 627 -3.55 8.67 21.25
N ILE A 628 -2.24 8.93 21.21
CA ILE A 628 -1.67 10.11 20.54
C ILE A 628 -1.93 10.01 19.03
N LEU A 629 -1.74 8.83 18.44
CA LEU A 629 -1.95 8.64 17.00
C LEU A 629 -3.41 8.80 16.59
N LYS A 630 -4.35 8.39 17.45
CA LYS A 630 -5.78 8.65 17.26
C LYS A 630 -6.10 10.14 17.36
N GLY A 631 -5.53 10.84 18.34
CA GLY A 631 -5.63 12.30 18.44
C GLY A 631 -5.06 13.01 17.20
N ILE A 632 -3.95 12.53 16.65
CA ILE A 632 -3.39 13.02 15.38
C ILE A 632 -4.34 12.74 14.21
N GLN A 633 -4.97 11.57 14.17
CA GLN A 633 -5.94 11.23 13.12
C GLN A 633 -7.13 12.20 13.12
N ASP A 634 -7.67 12.53 14.31
CA ASP A 634 -8.73 13.52 14.46
C ASP A 634 -8.25 14.93 14.05
N GLU A 635 -7.02 15.30 14.41
CA GLU A 635 -6.39 16.55 13.96
C GLU A 635 -6.18 16.60 12.43
N LEU A 636 -5.79 15.50 11.80
CA LEU A 636 -5.66 15.39 10.35
C LEU A 636 -7.00 15.54 9.64
N LYS A 637 -8.10 15.09 10.26
CA LYS A 637 -9.45 15.31 9.75
C LYS A 637 -9.79 16.81 9.74
N ASN A 638 -9.51 17.52 10.83
CA ASN A 638 -9.71 18.97 10.87
C ASN A 638 -8.84 19.68 9.81
N ILE A 639 -7.59 19.25 9.63
CA ILE A 639 -6.71 19.80 8.59
C ILE A 639 -7.27 19.55 7.19
N TYR A 640 -7.81 18.36 6.92
CA TYR A 640 -8.46 18.05 5.66
C TYR A 640 -9.64 19.01 5.40
N GLU A 641 -10.49 19.24 6.40
CA GLU A 641 -11.61 20.19 6.30
C GLU A 641 -11.13 21.64 6.03
N PHE A 642 -10.01 22.07 6.63
CA PHE A 642 -9.41 23.38 6.34
C PHE A 642 -8.83 23.49 4.92
N LEU A 643 -8.38 22.37 4.34
CA LEU A 643 -7.77 22.32 3.02
C LEU A 643 -8.77 22.00 1.90
N GLU A 644 -10.01 21.59 2.21
CA GLU A 644 -11.05 21.33 1.21
C GLU A 644 -11.23 22.52 0.24
N PRO A 645 -11.29 23.79 0.70
CA PRO A 645 -11.35 24.95 -0.20
C PRO A 645 -10.17 25.05 -1.18
N VAL A 646 -8.98 24.61 -0.76
CA VAL A 646 -7.77 24.60 -1.60
C VAL A 646 -7.88 23.52 -2.68
N PHE A 647 -8.33 22.32 -2.30
CA PHE A 647 -8.53 21.22 -3.25
C PHE A 647 -9.59 21.57 -4.31
N VAL A 648 -10.74 22.11 -3.88
CA VAL A 648 -11.83 22.52 -4.79
C VAL A 648 -11.38 23.65 -5.74
N SER A 649 -10.68 24.66 -5.22
CA SER A 649 -10.20 25.79 -6.03
C SER A 649 -9.18 25.36 -7.08
N GLN A 650 -8.31 24.42 -6.74
CA GLN A 650 -7.32 23.91 -7.69
C GLN A 650 -7.96 23.00 -8.76
N GLN A 651 -8.95 22.18 -8.41
CA GLN A 651 -9.73 21.42 -9.40
C GLN A 651 -10.40 22.36 -10.41
N PHE A 652 -10.96 23.49 -9.94
CA PHE A 652 -11.55 24.50 -10.82
C PHE A 652 -10.52 25.12 -11.78
N ARG A 653 -9.35 25.51 -11.26
CA ARG A 653 -8.26 26.03 -12.09
C ARG A 653 -7.84 25.04 -13.18
N MET A 654 -7.82 23.75 -12.88
CA MET A 654 -7.51 22.71 -13.87
C MET A 654 -8.60 22.58 -14.94
N LYS A 655 -9.89 22.58 -14.55
CA LYS A 655 -11.01 22.58 -15.50
C LYS A 655 -10.92 23.75 -16.48
N GLU A 656 -10.63 24.93 -15.97
CA GLU A 656 -10.56 26.11 -16.79
C GLU A 656 -9.34 26.15 -17.69
N PHE A 657 -8.18 25.71 -17.21
CA PHE A 657 -7.02 25.49 -18.06
C PHE A 657 -7.37 24.58 -19.25
N LEU A 658 -8.07 23.48 -18.98
CA LEU A 658 -8.53 22.56 -20.03
C LEU A 658 -9.51 23.23 -21.00
N ILE A 659 -10.42 24.07 -20.53
CA ILE A 659 -11.32 24.86 -21.39
C ILE A 659 -10.51 25.83 -22.28
N LYS A 660 -9.67 26.68 -21.68
CA LYS A 660 -8.89 27.71 -22.40
C LYS A 660 -7.97 27.13 -23.47
N SER A 661 -7.32 26.01 -23.16
CA SER A 661 -6.45 25.31 -24.10
C SER A 661 -7.16 24.87 -25.40
N GLN A 662 -8.49 24.77 -25.38
CA GLN A 662 -9.31 24.46 -26.57
C GLN A 662 -9.87 25.71 -27.23
N MET A 663 -10.27 26.72 -26.45
CA MET A 663 -10.84 27.98 -26.97
C MET A 663 -9.88 28.74 -27.91
N GLU A 664 -8.57 28.58 -27.73
CA GLU A 664 -7.56 29.18 -28.63
C GLU A 664 -7.42 28.45 -29.96
N LYS A 665 -7.84 27.17 -30.03
CA LYS A 665 -7.60 26.27 -31.17
C LYS A 665 -8.82 26.09 -32.08
N PHE A 666 -10.03 26.40 -31.61
CA PHE A 666 -11.26 26.24 -32.39
C PHE A 666 -12.08 27.54 -32.41
N PRO A 667 -12.61 27.98 -33.56
CA PRO A 667 -13.54 29.11 -33.62
C PRO A 667 -14.85 28.73 -32.91
N ASN A 668 -15.10 29.34 -31.75
CA ASN A 668 -16.20 28.97 -30.86
C ASN A 668 -17.56 29.16 -31.54
N LEU A 669 -18.38 28.11 -31.59
CA LEU A 669 -19.82 28.27 -31.80
C LEU A 669 -20.42 28.97 -30.57
N LYS A 670 -21.36 29.89 -30.79
CA LYS A 670 -22.01 30.65 -29.70
C LYS A 670 -22.62 29.73 -28.63
N GLU A 671 -23.18 28.60 -29.06
CA GLU A 671 -23.77 27.59 -28.20
C GLU A 671 -22.75 26.92 -27.27
N GLU A 672 -21.53 26.63 -27.75
CA GLU A 672 -20.44 26.05 -26.93
C GLU A 672 -20.02 27.00 -25.81
N LEU A 673 -19.98 28.32 -26.08
CA LEU A 673 -19.68 29.34 -25.08
C LEU A 673 -20.77 29.45 -24.01
N GLU A 674 -22.04 29.36 -24.40
CA GLU A 674 -23.18 29.38 -23.48
C GLU A 674 -23.19 28.14 -22.57
N ILE A 675 -22.73 27.00 -23.07
CA ILE A 675 -22.57 25.76 -22.29
C ILE A 675 -21.46 25.88 -21.25
N ILE A 676 -20.27 26.31 -21.67
CA ILE A 676 -19.11 26.52 -20.79
C ILE A 676 -19.47 27.52 -19.68
N ALA A 677 -20.13 28.62 -20.07
CA ALA A 677 -20.67 29.63 -19.17
C ALA A 677 -21.61 29.05 -18.10
N ALA A 678 -22.54 28.19 -18.51
CA ALA A 678 -23.50 27.57 -17.61
C ALA A 678 -22.84 26.57 -16.65
N GLU A 679 -21.87 25.79 -17.10
CA GLU A 679 -21.10 24.88 -16.26
C GLU A 679 -20.31 25.62 -15.18
N GLN A 680 -19.59 26.67 -15.57
CA GLN A 680 -18.85 27.53 -14.64
C GLN A 680 -19.78 28.10 -13.57
N LYS A 681 -20.97 28.56 -13.97
CA LYS A 681 -21.98 29.06 -13.04
C LYS A 681 -22.44 28.00 -12.04
N ILE A 682 -22.82 26.81 -12.51
CA ILE A 682 -23.26 25.70 -11.63
C ILE A 682 -22.16 25.34 -10.63
N TRP A 683 -20.91 25.30 -11.08
CA TRP A 683 -19.78 24.96 -10.22
C TRP A 683 -19.58 26.00 -9.12
N CYS A 684 -19.59 27.29 -9.48
CA CYS A 684 -19.49 28.40 -8.54
C CYS A 684 -20.64 28.41 -7.53
N GLU A 685 -21.86 28.07 -7.96
CA GLU A 685 -23.02 27.93 -7.06
C GLU A 685 -22.88 26.72 -6.13
N THR A 686 -22.44 25.57 -6.66
CA THR A 686 -22.31 24.30 -5.90
C THR A 686 -21.26 24.41 -4.81
N HIS A 687 -20.13 25.08 -5.09
CA HIS A 687 -19.00 25.19 -4.16
C HIS A 687 -18.86 26.60 -3.56
N SER A 688 -19.96 27.36 -3.51
CA SER A 688 -19.96 28.75 -3.07
C SER A 688 -19.41 28.90 -1.64
N ASN A 689 -19.68 27.93 -0.76
CA ASN A 689 -19.17 27.93 0.61
C ASN A 689 -17.65 27.75 0.66
N GLU A 690 -17.10 26.84 -0.14
CA GLU A 690 -15.67 26.60 -0.24
C GLU A 690 -14.96 27.84 -0.79
N TYR A 691 -15.50 28.48 -1.83
CA TYR A 691 -14.95 29.75 -2.34
C TYR A 691 -15.02 30.89 -1.32
N LYS A 692 -16.11 30.97 -0.55
CA LYS A 692 -16.27 31.92 0.54
C LYS A 692 -15.24 31.69 1.64
N CYS A 693 -15.07 30.44 2.07
CA CYS A 693 -14.05 30.05 3.05
C CYS A 693 -12.64 30.33 2.53
N PHE A 694 -12.38 30.05 1.26
CA PHE A 694 -11.11 30.35 0.60
C PHE A 694 -10.79 31.84 0.65
N ALA A 695 -11.71 32.68 0.14
CA ALA A 695 -11.52 34.12 0.13
C ALA A 695 -11.32 34.67 1.55
N SER A 696 -12.11 34.18 2.51
CA SER A 696 -12.00 34.59 3.91
C SER A 696 -10.62 34.25 4.51
N ASN A 697 -10.17 33.00 4.38
CA ASN A 697 -8.89 32.57 4.92
C ASN A 697 -7.71 33.34 4.30
N VAL A 698 -7.75 33.60 3.00
CA VAL A 698 -6.68 34.35 2.34
C VAL A 698 -6.67 35.83 2.77
N VAL A 699 -7.83 36.47 2.92
CA VAL A 699 -7.90 37.85 3.45
C VAL A 699 -7.41 37.90 4.90
N LYS A 700 -7.79 36.92 5.74
CA LYS A 700 -7.28 36.78 7.12
C LYS A 700 -5.75 36.68 7.12
N PHE A 701 -5.20 35.84 6.24
CA PHE A 701 -3.76 35.65 6.10
C PHE A 701 -3.06 36.96 5.69
N PHE A 702 -3.63 37.70 4.74
CA PHE A 702 -3.09 38.99 4.36
C PHE A 702 -3.12 40.02 5.48
N LYS A 703 -4.25 40.22 6.15
CA LYS A 703 -4.34 41.13 7.31
C LYS A 703 -3.26 40.84 8.36
N SER A 704 -2.96 39.57 8.58
CA SER A 704 -1.95 39.12 9.55
C SER A 704 -0.50 39.38 9.09
N ASN A 705 -0.28 39.57 7.78
CA ASN A 705 1.04 39.78 7.17
C ASN A 705 1.27 41.19 6.63
N LEU A 706 0.27 42.08 6.66
CA LEU A 706 0.42 43.47 6.22
C LEU A 706 1.48 44.20 7.05
N PRO A 707 2.40 44.96 6.41
CA PRO A 707 3.34 45.81 7.13
C PRO A 707 2.61 46.91 7.94
N LEU A 708 3.07 47.10 9.18
CA LEU A 708 2.56 48.15 10.07
C LEU A 708 3.42 49.42 9.94
N PRO A 709 2.82 50.62 9.97
CA PRO A 709 3.55 51.89 9.87
C PRO A 709 4.62 52.11 10.95
N SER A 710 4.57 51.39 12.07
CA SER A 710 5.44 51.58 13.24
C SER A 710 6.58 50.55 13.39
N SER A 711 6.75 49.60 12.46
CA SER A 711 7.85 48.63 12.56
C SER A 711 9.19 49.28 12.24
N THR A 712 10.02 49.53 13.25
CA THR A 712 11.40 50.01 13.09
C THR A 712 12.17 49.22 12.02
N LYS A 713 13.01 49.90 11.22
CA LYS A 713 13.90 49.47 10.11
C LYS A 713 14.80 48.21 10.33
N LYS A 714 14.43 47.23 11.14
CA LYS A 714 15.36 46.21 11.62
C LYS A 714 15.50 44.94 10.77
N ASP A 715 14.77 44.78 9.66
CA ASP A 715 15.07 43.72 8.68
C ASP A 715 14.48 44.02 7.30
N ASP A 716 15.26 44.65 6.41
CA ASP A 716 14.88 44.85 5.00
C ASP A 716 14.58 43.52 4.29
N ALA A 717 15.22 42.43 4.71
CA ALA A 717 14.97 41.08 4.20
C ALA A 717 13.56 40.56 4.58
N ALA A 718 13.15 40.70 5.85
CA ALA A 718 11.83 40.26 6.30
C ALA A 718 10.69 41.09 5.67
N PHE A 719 10.94 42.37 5.41
CA PHE A 719 10.01 43.22 4.67
C PHE A 719 9.91 42.81 3.19
N SER A 720 11.03 42.61 2.51
CA SER A 720 11.05 42.12 1.12
C SER A 720 10.31 40.79 0.98
N ASP A 721 10.49 39.87 1.93
CA ASP A 721 9.80 38.58 1.94
C ASP A 721 8.28 38.74 2.14
N LYS A 722 7.83 39.65 3.01
CA LYS A 722 6.40 39.97 3.18
C LYS A 722 5.79 40.58 1.92
N ILE A 723 6.49 41.51 1.26
CA ILE A 723 6.05 42.13 0.02
C ILE A 723 5.96 41.11 -1.12
N LYS A 724 6.98 40.25 -1.27
CA LYS A 724 6.95 39.13 -2.24
C LYS A 724 5.80 38.17 -1.96
N LEU A 725 5.55 37.86 -0.69
CA LEU A 725 4.45 36.99 -0.27
C LEU A 725 3.08 37.60 -0.57
N LEU A 726 2.90 38.90 -0.30
CA LEU A 726 1.69 39.65 -0.64
C LEU A 726 1.46 39.65 -2.15
N LYS A 727 2.50 39.99 -2.94
CA LYS A 727 2.46 39.98 -4.41
C LYS A 727 2.10 38.60 -4.96
N ALA A 728 2.76 37.55 -4.51
CA ALA A 728 2.47 36.18 -4.90
C ALA A 728 1.06 35.76 -4.50
N GLY A 729 0.59 36.20 -3.33
CA GLY A 729 -0.76 35.94 -2.88
C GLY A 729 -1.82 36.62 -3.73
N ILE A 730 -1.61 37.90 -4.08
CA ILE A 730 -2.54 38.67 -4.91
C ILE A 730 -2.63 38.01 -6.29
N GLN A 731 -1.48 37.69 -6.87
CA GLN A 731 -1.39 36.92 -8.12
C GLN A 731 -2.05 35.54 -8.00
N SER A 732 -2.02 34.91 -6.82
CA SER A 732 -2.67 33.61 -6.60
C SER A 732 -4.18 33.73 -6.51
N ILE A 733 -4.69 34.73 -5.80
CA ILE A 733 -6.13 35.00 -5.70
C ILE A 733 -6.65 35.45 -7.05
N ASP A 734 -5.94 36.32 -7.75
CA ASP A 734 -6.23 36.65 -9.13
C ASP A 734 -6.15 35.40 -9.98
N SER A 735 -5.14 34.55 -9.89
CA SER A 735 -5.15 33.33 -10.70
C SER A 735 -6.26 32.33 -10.31
N VAL A 736 -6.92 32.47 -9.16
CA VAL A 736 -8.12 31.67 -8.80
C VAL A 736 -9.40 32.39 -9.23
N PHE A 737 -9.41 33.73 -9.29
CA PHE A 737 -10.59 34.59 -9.49
C PHE A 737 -10.50 35.64 -10.61
N SER A 738 -9.46 35.68 -11.44
CA SER A 738 -9.24 36.58 -12.62
C SER A 738 -9.70 35.93 -13.91
N PHE A 739 -10.28 34.76 -13.76
CA PHE A 739 -10.46 33.77 -14.78
C PHE A 739 -11.97 33.71 -15.01
N ASN A 740 -12.42 34.17 -16.19
CA ASN A 740 -13.78 34.41 -16.71
C ASN A 740 -14.96 33.64 -16.06
N CYS A 741 -15.11 33.70 -14.74
CA CYS A 741 -16.41 33.62 -14.13
C CYS A 741 -17.13 34.83 -14.69
N ILE A 742 -18.28 34.60 -15.31
CA ILE A 742 -19.21 35.62 -15.82
C ILE A 742 -19.64 36.64 -14.73
N PHE A 743 -19.15 36.45 -13.50
CA PHE A 743 -19.42 37.20 -12.29
C PHE A 743 -18.22 37.89 -11.66
N ILE A 744 -17.02 37.92 -12.28
CA ILE A 744 -15.96 38.81 -11.76
C ILE A 744 -16.34 40.22 -12.20
N PRO A 745 -16.77 41.12 -11.29
CA PRO A 745 -17.02 42.49 -11.69
C PRO A 745 -15.69 43.08 -12.10
N ASP A 746 -15.66 43.93 -13.13
CA ASP A 746 -14.48 44.74 -13.50
C ASP A 746 -13.84 45.43 -12.28
N HIS A 747 -14.64 45.66 -11.24
CA HIS A 747 -14.23 46.16 -9.93
C HIS A 747 -13.21 45.27 -9.19
N LEU A 748 -13.27 43.94 -9.25
CA LEU A 748 -12.29 43.05 -8.60
C LEU A 748 -10.95 43.10 -9.32
N VAL A 749 -10.95 42.99 -10.66
CA VAL A 749 -9.74 43.11 -11.49
C VAL A 749 -9.09 44.48 -11.27
N THR A 750 -9.90 45.54 -11.29
CA THR A 750 -9.42 46.91 -11.05
C THR A 750 -8.85 47.07 -9.63
N ALA A 751 -9.53 46.52 -8.62
CA ALA A 751 -9.06 46.61 -7.23
C ALA A 751 -7.77 45.81 -7.02
N SER A 752 -7.66 44.64 -7.63
CA SER A 752 -6.45 43.83 -7.56
C SER A 752 -5.27 44.49 -8.25
N GLN A 753 -5.47 45.01 -9.47
CA GLN A 753 -4.40 45.71 -10.20
C GLN A 753 -3.90 46.93 -9.42
N LYS A 754 -4.80 47.72 -8.83
CA LYS A 754 -4.42 48.85 -7.95
C LYS A 754 -3.61 48.41 -6.73
N LEU A 755 -3.96 47.28 -6.14
CA LEU A 755 -3.20 46.70 -5.03
C LEU A 755 -1.82 46.23 -5.49
N LEU A 756 -1.74 45.53 -6.63
CA LEU A 756 -0.48 45.05 -7.22
C LEU A 756 0.46 46.20 -7.60
N ASP A 757 -0.08 47.29 -8.17
CA ASP A 757 0.66 48.50 -8.50
C ASP A 757 1.20 49.17 -7.22
N SER A 758 0.39 49.22 -6.16
CA SER A 758 0.80 49.77 -4.86
C SER A 758 1.91 48.93 -4.21
N VAL A 759 1.80 47.60 -4.29
CA VAL A 759 2.82 46.64 -3.81
C VAL A 759 4.13 46.78 -4.62
N SER A 760 4.05 46.92 -5.94
CA SER A 760 5.22 47.09 -6.82
C SER A 760 5.89 48.46 -6.66
N THR A 761 5.11 49.49 -6.33
CA THR A 761 5.61 50.83 -5.97
C THR A 761 6.38 50.77 -4.63
N LEU A 762 5.85 50.04 -3.65
CA LEU A 762 6.55 49.79 -2.38
C LEU A 762 7.84 48.97 -2.55
N GLU A 763 7.82 47.98 -3.43
CA GLU A 763 8.99 47.15 -3.76
C GLU A 763 10.12 47.98 -4.40
N SER A 764 9.79 49.03 -5.16
CA SER A 764 10.77 49.87 -5.85
C SER A 764 11.27 51.07 -5.03
N ILE A 765 10.41 51.69 -4.21
CA ILE A 765 10.73 52.92 -3.45
C ILE A 765 11.24 52.61 -2.02
N GLY A 766 11.00 51.40 -1.51
CA GLY A 766 11.37 50.99 -0.15
C GLY A 766 10.38 51.46 0.93
N PHE A 767 10.72 51.20 2.20
CA PHE A 767 9.83 51.43 3.34
C PHE A 767 9.53 52.93 3.55
N THR A 768 8.35 53.37 3.11
CA THR A 768 7.81 54.71 3.38
C THR A 768 6.43 54.59 4.01
N ASP A 769 6.15 55.38 5.05
CA ASP A 769 4.85 55.38 5.73
C ASP A 769 3.70 55.69 4.76
N GLN A 770 3.96 56.58 3.79
CA GLN A 770 3.03 56.92 2.72
C GLN A 770 2.77 55.73 1.77
N GLY A 771 3.81 54.97 1.40
CA GLY A 771 3.65 53.76 0.59
C GLY A 771 2.85 52.69 1.32
N ILE A 772 3.13 52.45 2.60
CA ILE A 772 2.42 51.45 3.43
C ILE A 772 0.95 51.84 3.59
N ALA A 773 0.68 53.12 3.88
CA ALA A 773 -0.69 53.63 3.94
C ALA A 773 -1.43 53.47 2.60
N GLY A 774 -0.75 53.75 1.48
CA GLY A 774 -1.30 53.57 0.13
C GLY A 774 -1.68 52.11 -0.17
N MET A 775 -0.79 51.17 0.14
CA MET A 775 -1.05 49.74 -0.03
C MET A 775 -2.15 49.22 0.91
N ASN A 776 -2.17 49.63 2.18
CA ASN A 776 -3.24 49.27 3.12
C ASN A 776 -4.61 49.78 2.64
N ASN A 777 -4.68 50.99 2.07
CA ASN A 777 -5.90 51.52 1.48
C ASN A 777 -6.33 50.72 0.24
N ALA A 778 -5.40 50.37 -0.65
CA ALA A 778 -5.69 49.54 -1.81
C ALA A 778 -6.19 48.14 -1.39
N PHE A 779 -5.62 47.58 -0.32
CA PHE A 779 -6.03 46.30 0.23
C PHE A 779 -7.45 46.36 0.83
N LEU A 780 -7.81 47.42 1.55
CA LEU A 780 -9.16 47.60 2.08
C LEU A 780 -10.22 47.68 0.98
N VAL A 781 -9.89 48.32 -0.15
CA VAL A 781 -10.78 48.35 -1.33
C VAL A 781 -10.93 46.94 -1.91
N TYR A 782 -9.83 46.21 -2.06
CA TYR A 782 -9.83 44.83 -2.54
C TYR A 782 -10.65 43.89 -1.63
N GLU A 783 -10.45 43.96 -0.32
CA GLU A 783 -11.20 43.20 0.67
C GLU A 783 -12.70 43.48 0.57
N LYS A 784 -13.12 44.75 0.49
CA LYS A 784 -14.54 45.11 0.37
C LYS A 784 -15.19 44.51 -0.87
N VAL A 785 -14.47 44.47 -1.99
CA VAL A 785 -14.97 43.84 -3.22
C VAL A 785 -15.11 42.33 -3.03
N LEU A 786 -14.13 41.66 -2.40
CA LEU A 786 -14.25 40.24 -2.07
C LEU A 786 -15.39 39.95 -1.09
N GLN A 787 -15.58 40.78 -0.06
CA GLN A 787 -16.68 40.68 0.91
C GLN A 787 -18.04 40.77 0.22
N GLN A 788 -18.20 41.72 -0.71
CA GLN A 788 -19.42 41.89 -1.50
C GLN A 788 -19.67 40.70 -2.42
N LEU A 789 -18.61 40.15 -3.04
CA LEU A 789 -18.73 39.04 -3.99
C LEU A 789 -19.10 37.72 -3.33
N PHE A 790 -18.46 37.41 -2.21
CA PHE A 790 -18.60 36.11 -1.55
C PHE A 790 -19.50 36.16 -0.29
N ASN A 791 -20.01 37.35 0.06
CA ASN A 791 -20.92 37.57 1.19
C ASN A 791 -20.39 36.94 2.50
N TYR A 792 -19.15 37.24 2.87
CA TYR A 792 -18.57 36.85 4.16
C TYR A 792 -18.48 38.02 5.13
N GLU A 793 -18.54 37.70 6.42
CA GLU A 793 -18.51 38.67 7.52
C GLU A 793 -17.13 39.31 7.68
N GLU A 794 -17.07 40.45 8.36
CA GLU A 794 -15.81 41.14 8.62
C GLU A 794 -14.83 40.25 9.39
N ILE A 795 -13.63 40.07 8.82
CA ILE A 795 -12.65 39.14 9.34
C ILE A 795 -11.84 39.80 10.45
N ASN A 796 -11.95 39.24 11.65
CA ASN A 796 -11.11 39.60 12.78
C ASN A 796 -9.79 38.77 12.75
N PRO A 797 -8.62 39.40 12.48
CA PRO A 797 -7.34 38.70 12.45
C PRO A 797 -6.91 38.18 13.83
N ASN A 798 -7.50 38.69 14.92
CA ASN A 798 -7.16 38.32 16.29
C ASN A 798 -7.99 37.15 16.83
N GLN A 799 -8.80 36.49 16.01
CA GLN A 799 -9.48 35.26 16.45
C GLN A 799 -8.45 34.16 16.74
N PRO A 800 -8.55 33.48 17.91
CA PRO A 800 -7.63 32.41 18.26
C PRO A 800 -7.68 31.30 17.20
N GLU A 801 -6.50 30.89 16.73
CA GLU A 801 -6.37 29.77 15.80
C GLU A 801 -6.67 28.44 16.52
N MET A 802 -7.18 27.45 15.78
CA MET A 802 -7.34 26.10 16.31
C MET A 802 -5.97 25.51 16.66
N GLU A 803 -5.85 24.94 17.86
CA GLU A 803 -4.62 24.30 18.29
C GLU A 803 -4.54 22.83 17.88
N PHE A 804 -3.32 22.35 17.62
CA PHE A 804 -3.01 20.95 17.31
C PHE A 804 -2.09 20.35 18.38
N PRO A 805 -2.62 20.09 19.61
CA PRO A 805 -1.81 19.65 20.73
C PRO A 805 -1.16 18.28 20.51
N ASN A 806 -1.80 17.35 19.80
CA ASN A 806 -1.25 16.01 19.56
C ASN A 806 -0.11 16.05 18.54
N LEU A 807 -0.22 16.83 17.46
CA LEU A 807 0.89 17.08 16.53
C LEU A 807 2.07 17.79 17.23
N LYS A 808 1.80 18.77 18.10
CA LYS A 808 2.84 19.41 18.93
C LYS A 808 3.51 18.41 19.87
N GLN A 809 2.72 17.56 20.53
CA GLN A 809 3.23 16.49 21.40
C GLN A 809 4.05 15.47 20.62
N PHE A 810 3.62 15.10 19.41
CA PHE A 810 4.33 14.19 18.51
C PHE A 810 5.69 14.77 18.12
N LYS A 811 5.73 16.02 17.66
CA LYS A 811 6.96 16.77 17.38
C LYS A 811 7.90 16.79 18.59
N ASN A 812 7.38 17.12 19.77
CA ASN A 812 8.20 17.22 20.99
C ASN A 812 8.75 15.84 21.41
N THR A 813 7.95 14.79 21.30
CA THR A 813 8.35 13.41 21.62
C THR A 813 9.38 12.88 20.62
N LEU A 814 9.31 13.27 19.34
CA LEU A 814 10.36 13.00 18.36
C LEU A 814 11.68 13.70 18.71
N LYS A 815 11.65 14.85 19.40
CA LYS A 815 12.85 15.66 19.72
C LYS A 815 13.75 15.00 20.75
N GLY A 816 13.14 14.41 21.78
CA GLY A 816 13.83 13.88 22.94
C GLY A 816 12.93 12.90 23.66
N TYR A 817 13.35 11.63 23.65
CA TYR A 817 12.70 10.58 24.42
C TYR A 817 13.65 10.12 25.52
N ASN A 818 13.18 10.18 26.76
CA ASN A 818 13.94 9.69 27.90
C ASN A 818 13.87 8.16 27.95
N ILE A 819 14.91 7.52 27.43
CA ILE A 819 15.04 6.06 27.33
C ILE A 819 15.16 5.42 28.72
N PHE A 820 15.84 6.12 29.64
CA PHE A 820 16.13 5.66 30.98
C PHE A 820 15.15 6.27 31.98
N SER A 821 14.69 5.48 32.95
CA SER A 821 13.92 6.02 34.07
C SER A 821 14.80 6.97 34.89
N ASN A 822 14.20 7.84 35.71
CA ASN A 822 14.98 8.73 36.59
C ASN A 822 15.93 7.93 37.51
N SER A 823 15.50 6.76 37.98
CA SER A 823 16.35 5.85 38.75
C SER A 823 17.51 5.27 37.94
N GLU A 824 17.30 4.91 36.67
CA GLU A 824 18.36 4.47 35.77
C GLU A 824 19.32 5.62 35.44
N ASN A 825 18.81 6.84 35.20
CA ASN A 825 19.62 8.04 34.95
C ASN A 825 20.56 8.34 36.10
N ARG A 826 20.09 8.29 37.36
CA ARG A 826 20.97 8.45 38.54
C ARG A 826 22.11 7.45 38.56
N LYS A 827 21.82 6.18 38.26
CA LYS A 827 22.82 5.11 38.24
C LYS A 827 23.82 5.28 37.10
N ILE A 828 23.33 5.59 35.90
CA ILE A 828 24.17 5.87 34.73
C ILE A 828 25.10 7.02 35.04
N ARG A 829 24.56 8.12 35.57
CA ARG A 829 25.31 9.31 35.93
C ARG A 829 26.41 8.96 36.94
N SER A 830 26.06 8.33 38.06
CA SER A 830 27.05 7.92 39.06
C SER A 830 28.18 7.05 38.48
N ASN A 831 27.83 6.04 37.68
CA ASN A 831 28.81 5.10 37.11
C ASN A 831 29.68 5.73 36.02
N ILE A 832 29.08 6.48 35.09
CA ILE A 832 29.81 7.09 33.96
C ILE A 832 30.66 8.27 34.43
N SER A 833 30.18 9.09 35.37
CA SER A 833 30.96 10.20 35.93
C SER A 833 32.24 9.70 36.61
N LEU A 834 32.18 8.60 37.34
CA LEU A 834 33.36 7.94 37.91
C LEU A 834 34.37 7.52 36.84
N LEU A 835 33.89 7.01 35.70
CA LEU A 835 34.74 6.56 34.60
C LEU A 835 35.35 7.71 33.79
N LEU A 836 34.63 8.83 33.64
CA LEU A 836 35.08 9.98 32.84
C LEU A 836 35.92 10.99 33.61
N LYS A 837 35.85 10.97 34.95
CA LYS A 837 36.54 11.92 35.84
C LYS A 837 38.04 12.13 35.52
N PRO A 838 38.86 11.09 35.29
CA PRO A 838 40.28 11.28 34.95
C PRO A 838 40.47 12.09 33.66
N SER A 839 39.67 11.82 32.64
CA SER A 839 39.73 12.57 31.37
C SER A 839 39.26 14.01 31.52
N PHE A 840 38.31 14.30 32.41
CA PHE A 840 37.86 15.67 32.69
C PHE A 840 38.98 16.47 33.33
N GLU A 841 39.61 15.91 34.37
CA GLU A 841 40.74 16.53 35.08
C GLU A 841 41.93 16.78 34.14
N ALA A 842 42.25 15.81 33.28
CA ALA A 842 43.31 15.94 32.27
C ALA A 842 43.00 17.03 31.23
N THR A 843 41.76 17.07 30.72
CA THR A 843 41.33 18.08 29.74
C THR A 843 41.38 19.50 30.34
N LEU A 844 40.93 19.64 31.58
CA LEU A 844 40.90 20.92 32.28
C LEU A 844 42.32 21.44 32.56
N LYS A 845 43.24 20.55 32.97
CA LYS A 845 44.68 20.87 33.08
C LYS A 845 45.29 21.34 31.75
N LEU A 846 44.95 20.68 30.63
CA LEU A 846 45.42 21.10 29.31
C LEU A 846 44.84 22.45 28.88
N GLU A 847 43.54 22.68 29.08
CA GLU A 847 42.89 23.96 28.77
C GLU A 847 43.50 25.12 29.58
N GLU A 848 43.73 24.92 30.88
CA GLU A 848 44.33 25.95 31.73
C GLU A 848 45.75 26.28 31.31
N ALA A 849 46.59 25.27 31.04
CA ALA A 849 47.95 25.47 30.56
C ALA A 849 47.97 26.17 29.19
N LEU A 850 47.09 25.81 28.27
CA LEU A 850 46.97 26.47 26.96
C LEU A 850 46.50 27.92 27.08
N LYS A 851 45.54 28.21 27.96
CA LYS A 851 45.05 29.58 28.24
C LYS A 851 46.14 30.44 28.87
N ARG A 852 46.97 29.87 29.76
CA ARG A 852 48.11 30.54 30.40
C ARG A 852 49.38 30.55 29.54
N ARG A 853 49.36 29.83 28.41
CA ARG A 853 50.51 29.62 27.50
C ARG A 853 51.73 29.02 28.21
N GLU A 854 51.47 28.14 29.16
CA GLU A 854 52.48 27.44 29.97
C GLU A 854 52.83 26.10 29.32
N SER A 855 54.11 25.71 29.36
CA SER A 855 54.52 24.37 28.96
C SER A 855 54.19 23.36 30.05
N LEU A 856 53.74 22.17 29.65
CA LEU A 856 53.48 21.05 30.56
C LEU A 856 54.60 20.00 30.41
N PRO A 857 55.41 19.75 31.46
CA PRO A 857 56.47 18.74 31.44
C PRO A 857 55.92 17.32 31.17
N ASP A 858 54.76 17.00 31.73
CA ASP A 858 54.15 15.66 31.66
C ASP A 858 53.02 15.58 30.62
N ILE A 859 53.12 16.37 29.54
CA ILE A 859 52.05 16.49 28.54
C ILE A 859 51.64 15.14 27.93
N ASP A 860 52.59 14.21 27.76
CA ASP A 860 52.31 12.87 27.23
C ASP A 860 51.42 12.06 28.16
N GLN A 861 51.73 12.06 29.46
CA GLN A 861 50.94 11.37 30.48
C GLN A 861 49.54 11.97 30.59
N ILE A 862 49.43 13.30 30.57
CA ILE A 862 48.14 14.00 30.65
C ILE A 862 47.31 13.74 29.39
N LEU A 863 47.92 13.76 28.19
CA LEU A 863 47.23 13.42 26.95
C LEU A 863 46.75 11.97 26.93
N ASP A 864 47.49 11.04 27.55
CA ASP A 864 47.07 9.64 27.65
C ASP A 864 45.84 9.43 28.52
N GLU A 865 45.64 10.28 29.53
CA GLU A 865 44.44 10.32 30.38
C GLU A 865 43.21 10.94 29.66
N THR A 866 43.39 11.63 28.53
CA THR A 866 42.27 12.19 27.74
C THR A 866 41.65 11.20 26.75
N PHE A 867 40.34 11.30 26.52
CA PHE A 867 39.66 10.57 25.44
C PHE A 867 39.84 11.22 24.06
N LEU A 868 41.09 11.36 23.62
CA LEU A 868 41.48 11.83 22.30
C LEU A 868 42.14 10.73 21.49
N SER A 869 41.92 10.71 20.16
CA SER A 869 42.63 9.80 19.27
C SER A 869 44.14 10.07 19.23
N VAL A 870 44.95 9.04 18.96
CA VAL A 870 46.42 9.14 18.84
C VAL A 870 46.86 10.26 17.89
N LYS A 871 46.13 10.45 16.78
CA LYS A 871 46.39 11.55 15.83
C LYS A 871 46.19 12.91 16.49
N LYS A 872 45.07 13.12 17.19
CA LYS A 872 44.74 14.38 17.88
C LYS A 872 45.71 14.64 19.03
N ARG A 873 46.07 13.62 19.80
CA ARG A 873 47.12 13.71 20.84
C ARG A 873 48.44 14.18 20.23
N GLY A 874 48.87 13.59 19.11
CA GLY A 874 50.08 14.00 18.39
C GLY A 874 50.01 15.43 17.85
N GLU A 875 48.84 15.87 17.38
CA GLU A 875 48.61 17.23 16.88
C GLU A 875 48.65 18.27 18.00
N ILE A 876 48.02 17.99 19.14
CA ILE A 876 48.09 18.84 20.33
C ILE A 876 49.52 18.89 20.86
N LYS A 877 50.20 17.75 20.98
CA LYS A 877 51.60 17.69 21.42
C LYS A 877 52.52 18.55 20.55
N LYS A 878 52.40 18.44 19.22
CA LYS A 878 53.24 19.17 18.27
C LYS A 878 52.98 20.69 18.30
N ASN A 879 51.74 21.09 18.56
CA ASN A 879 51.29 22.47 18.44
C ASN A 879 51.06 23.15 19.79
N PHE A 880 51.33 22.48 20.91
CA PHE A 880 50.94 22.95 22.25
C PHE A 880 51.47 24.35 22.57
N VAL A 881 52.75 24.58 22.26
CA VAL A 881 53.42 25.87 22.49
C VAL A 881 53.33 26.79 21.27
N SER A 882 53.37 26.23 20.06
CA SER A 882 53.47 26.99 18.80
C SER A 882 52.12 27.50 18.27
N ASN A 883 51.01 26.86 18.62
CA ASN A 883 49.66 27.26 18.22
C ASN A 883 48.60 26.84 19.27
N PRO A 884 48.58 27.50 20.45
CA PRO A 884 47.72 27.13 21.56
C PRO A 884 46.22 27.33 21.25
N ASP A 885 45.87 28.34 20.44
CA ASP A 885 44.47 28.61 20.06
C ASP A 885 43.86 27.48 19.22
N ASN A 886 44.65 26.86 18.34
CA ASN A 886 44.20 25.69 17.58
C ASN A 886 44.05 24.45 18.46
N CYS A 887 44.93 24.28 19.46
CA CYS A 887 44.84 23.20 20.43
C CYS A 887 43.61 23.35 21.34
N LEU A 888 43.29 24.57 21.77
CA LEU A 888 42.06 24.88 22.51
C LEU A 888 40.82 24.55 21.69
N LYS A 889 40.76 24.96 20.42
CA LYS A 889 39.66 24.57 19.51
C LYS A 889 39.54 23.06 19.35
N LEU A 890 40.66 22.34 19.30
CA LEU A 890 40.66 20.87 19.24
C LEU A 890 40.09 20.26 20.53
N LEU A 891 40.47 20.75 21.70
CA LEU A 891 39.96 20.26 22.98
C LEU A 891 38.47 20.57 23.16
N GLU A 892 38.03 21.80 22.86
CA GLU A 892 36.62 22.21 22.94
C GLU A 892 35.71 21.38 22.03
N ASN A 893 36.18 21.05 20.81
CA ASN A 893 35.37 20.29 19.86
C ASN A 893 35.29 18.79 20.20
N PHE A 894 36.34 18.22 20.80
CA PHE A 894 36.46 16.75 20.90
C PHE A 894 36.49 16.19 22.32
N SER A 895 36.81 16.98 23.34
CA SER A 895 36.80 16.54 24.74
C SER A 895 35.62 17.12 25.53
N TYR A 896 35.54 16.76 26.79
CA TYR A 896 34.70 17.38 27.81
C TYR A 896 35.56 17.65 29.04
N ASN A 897 35.37 18.79 29.69
CA ASN A 897 36.15 19.19 30.87
C ASN A 897 35.37 19.06 32.20
N SER A 898 34.09 18.65 32.14
CA SER A 898 33.26 18.47 33.33
C SER A 898 32.13 17.46 33.10
N GLU A 899 31.62 16.91 34.20
CA GLU A 899 30.44 16.05 34.22
C GLU A 899 29.21 16.76 33.68
N GLU A 900 29.00 18.03 34.04
CA GLU A 900 27.84 18.80 33.60
C GLU A 900 27.86 19.07 32.09
N MET A 901 29.04 19.26 31.48
CA MET A 901 29.15 19.34 30.02
C MET A 901 28.85 18.01 29.33
N ALA A 902 29.34 16.89 29.88
CA ALA A 902 29.21 15.57 29.28
C ALA A 902 27.84 14.91 29.48
N LEU A 903 27.23 15.09 30.66
CA LEU A 903 26.02 14.40 31.11
C LEU A 903 24.88 15.35 31.55
N GLY A 904 25.07 16.67 31.54
CA GLY A 904 24.02 17.65 31.86
C GLY A 904 23.55 17.59 33.31
N GLN A 905 22.27 17.90 33.56
CA GLN A 905 21.59 17.65 34.84
C GLN A 905 20.94 16.25 34.85
N GLU A 906 20.35 15.81 35.97
CA GLU A 906 19.77 14.45 36.09
C GLU A 906 18.72 14.17 35.00
N ASP A 907 17.86 15.15 34.73
CA ASP A 907 16.79 15.04 33.74
C ASP A 907 17.31 15.08 32.28
N ASP A 908 18.50 15.65 32.06
CA ASP A 908 19.14 15.76 30.74
C ASP A 908 20.08 14.59 30.42
N THR A 909 20.31 13.69 31.39
CA THR A 909 21.38 12.67 31.33
C THR A 909 21.26 11.78 30.09
N THR A 910 20.05 11.36 29.71
CA THR A 910 19.83 10.57 28.49
C THR A 910 20.21 11.33 27.22
N GLU A 911 19.77 12.59 27.08
CA GLU A 911 20.04 13.40 25.89
C GLU A 911 21.54 13.66 25.73
N LYS A 912 22.20 14.03 26.82
CA LYS A 912 23.64 14.30 26.84
C LYS A 912 24.45 13.03 26.59
N LEU A 913 24.06 11.89 27.17
CA LEU A 913 24.69 10.61 26.89
C LEU A 913 24.58 10.21 25.40
N LEU A 914 23.43 10.44 24.76
CA LEU A 914 23.26 10.20 23.33
C LEU A 914 24.25 11.02 22.50
N ASN A 915 24.49 12.28 22.87
CA ASN A 915 25.50 13.12 22.23
C ASN A 915 26.92 12.60 22.48
N VAL A 916 27.23 12.16 23.70
CA VAL A 916 28.55 11.55 24.02
C VAL A 916 28.81 10.30 23.18
N ILE A 917 27.80 9.44 22.98
CA ILE A 917 27.90 8.22 22.15
C ILE A 917 28.13 8.54 20.66
N THR A 918 27.81 9.75 20.19
CA THR A 918 28.15 10.16 18.82
C THR A 918 29.65 10.45 18.62
N LYS A 919 30.38 10.79 19.69
CA LYS A 919 31.84 10.96 19.64
C LYS A 919 32.53 9.60 19.67
N GLU A 920 33.33 9.32 18.65
CA GLU A 920 33.99 8.03 18.44
C GLU A 920 34.80 7.56 19.66
N GLU A 921 35.60 8.45 20.22
CA GLU A 921 36.51 8.14 21.33
C GLU A 921 35.75 7.73 22.59
N TYR A 922 34.69 8.48 22.92
CA TYR A 922 33.84 8.20 24.08
C TYR A 922 33.00 6.94 23.88
N ARG A 923 32.48 6.70 22.68
CA ARG A 923 31.71 5.48 22.36
C ARG A 923 32.55 4.22 22.58
N ASN A 924 33.78 4.19 22.07
CA ASN A 924 34.65 3.02 22.20
C ASN A 924 35.02 2.75 23.66
N PHE A 925 35.25 3.81 24.44
CA PHE A 925 35.50 3.70 25.87
C PHE A 925 34.28 3.15 26.62
N LEU A 926 33.09 3.72 26.38
CA LEU A 926 31.84 3.30 27.00
C LEU A 926 31.43 1.85 26.66
N LEU A 927 31.83 1.34 25.49
CA LEU A 927 31.61 -0.07 25.11
C LEU A 927 32.41 -1.05 25.98
N ASN A 928 33.62 -0.65 26.35
CA ASN A 928 34.55 -1.46 27.15
C ASN A 928 34.39 -1.26 28.65
N ALA A 929 33.66 -0.22 29.07
CA ALA A 929 33.31 0.02 30.46
C ALA A 929 32.29 -1.01 30.95
N SER A 930 32.60 -1.70 32.07
CA SER A 930 31.66 -2.59 32.73
C SER A 930 30.71 -1.78 33.63
N LEU A 931 29.43 -1.72 33.27
CA LEU A 931 28.38 -1.22 34.15
C LEU A 931 27.99 -2.33 35.14
N GLN A 932 27.84 -2.00 36.42
CA GLN A 932 27.60 -2.99 37.48
C GLN A 932 26.27 -3.76 37.36
N GLU A 933 25.28 -3.23 36.61
CA GLU A 933 23.97 -3.85 36.43
C GLU A 933 23.77 -4.38 34.99
N LYS A 934 23.69 -5.70 34.84
CA LYS A 934 23.48 -6.38 33.53
C LYS A 934 22.27 -5.86 32.72
N PRO A 935 21.09 -5.57 33.31
CA PRO A 935 19.97 -5.04 32.55
C PRO A 935 20.27 -3.66 31.94
N LEU A 936 20.94 -2.79 32.70
CA LEU A 936 21.33 -1.45 32.28
C LEU A 936 22.42 -1.52 31.19
N GLU A 937 23.41 -2.40 31.35
CA GLU A 937 24.43 -2.67 30.34
C GLU A 937 23.79 -3.16 29.03
N THR A 938 22.84 -4.09 29.10
CA THR A 938 22.11 -4.59 27.92
C THR A 938 21.33 -3.49 27.22
N LYS A 939 20.67 -2.61 27.98
CA LYS A 939 19.91 -1.47 27.46
C LYS A 939 20.83 -0.45 26.78
N MET A 940 22.01 -0.21 27.35
CA MET A 940 23.04 0.67 26.77
C MET A 940 23.67 0.07 25.50
N LEU A 941 23.96 -1.23 25.46
CA LEU A 941 24.45 -1.90 24.24
C LEU A 941 23.42 -1.85 23.11
N LYS A 942 22.14 -2.08 23.41
CA LYS A 942 21.05 -1.91 22.44
C LYS A 942 20.94 -0.47 21.95
N LEU A 943 21.19 0.51 22.82
CA LEU A 943 21.20 1.92 22.43
C LEU A 943 22.36 2.26 21.49
N ILE A 944 23.55 1.73 21.76
CA ILE A 944 24.72 1.96 20.90
C ILE A 944 24.53 1.24 19.54
N ASN A 945 23.91 0.06 19.53
CA ASN A 945 23.58 -0.71 18.32
C ASN A 945 22.18 -0.43 17.76
N GLN A 946 21.54 0.68 18.16
CA GLN A 946 20.13 0.93 17.85
C GLN A 946 19.84 0.97 16.36
N LYS A 947 20.85 1.27 15.53
CA LYS A 947 20.69 1.30 14.08
C LYS A 947 20.38 -0.07 13.49
N SER A 948 21.12 -1.08 13.93
CA SER A 948 20.92 -2.45 13.48
C SER A 948 19.59 -3.00 14.00
N GLU A 949 19.27 -2.72 15.27
CA GLU A 949 17.99 -3.14 15.88
C GLU A 949 16.78 -2.49 15.19
N PHE A 950 16.86 -1.20 14.86
CA PHE A 950 15.83 -0.49 14.12
C PHE A 950 15.66 -1.08 12.72
N LEU A 951 16.75 -1.28 11.98
CA LEU A 951 16.71 -1.89 10.65
C LEU A 951 16.06 -3.28 10.69
N LEU A 952 16.44 -4.12 11.64
CA LEU A 952 15.86 -5.46 11.82
C LEU A 952 14.36 -5.40 12.11
N SER A 953 13.94 -4.50 12.99
CA SER A 953 12.52 -4.28 13.30
C SER A 953 11.73 -3.89 12.04
N ARG A 954 12.28 -3.00 11.20
CA ARG A 954 11.64 -2.57 9.95
C ARG A 954 11.55 -3.70 8.93
N ILE A 955 12.63 -4.46 8.74
CA ILE A 955 12.63 -5.63 7.85
C ILE A 955 11.59 -6.67 8.29
N GLN A 956 11.45 -6.90 9.60
CA GLN A 956 10.43 -7.80 10.15
C GLN A 956 9.00 -7.29 9.88
N GLN A 957 8.77 -5.98 9.95
CA GLN A 957 7.47 -5.39 9.62
C GLN A 957 7.17 -5.49 8.11
N ILE A 958 8.16 -5.26 7.24
CA ILE A 958 8.03 -5.45 5.79
C ILE A 958 7.66 -6.91 5.50
N LYS A 959 8.37 -7.87 6.10
CA LYS A 959 8.08 -9.30 6.00
C LYS A 959 6.66 -9.63 6.46
N TYR A 960 6.23 -9.05 7.58
CA TYR A 960 4.90 -9.28 8.10
C TYR A 960 3.81 -8.82 7.12
N ILE A 961 3.90 -7.58 6.64
CA ILE A 961 2.90 -6.98 5.73
C ILE A 961 2.91 -7.70 4.36
N LEU A 962 4.09 -7.96 3.78
CA LEU A 962 4.19 -8.57 2.46
C LEU A 962 3.93 -10.08 2.43
N ILE A 963 4.42 -10.82 3.44
CA ILE A 963 4.42 -12.29 3.45
C ILE A 963 3.42 -12.82 4.47
N ASP A 964 3.53 -12.44 5.74
CA ASP A 964 2.84 -13.16 6.84
C ASP A 964 1.35 -12.81 6.97
N GLU A 965 0.90 -11.62 6.55
CA GLU A 965 -0.51 -11.22 6.53
C GLU A 965 -1.32 -12.07 5.53
N GLY A 966 -0.68 -12.48 4.42
CA GLY A 966 -1.25 -13.35 3.40
C GLY A 966 -0.95 -14.83 3.66
N ASP A 967 -1.90 -15.60 4.22
CA ASP A 967 -1.71 -17.05 4.47
C ASP A 967 -1.16 -17.81 3.24
N GLU A 968 -1.61 -17.43 2.03
CA GLU A 968 -1.14 -18.01 0.77
C GLU A 968 0.29 -17.61 0.44
N THR A 969 0.60 -16.31 0.42
CA THR A 969 1.96 -15.79 0.18
C THR A 969 2.96 -16.38 1.16
N ARG A 970 2.59 -16.49 2.45
CA ARG A 970 3.37 -17.16 3.48
C ARG A 970 3.59 -18.63 3.16
N SER A 971 2.54 -19.37 2.84
CA SER A 971 2.66 -20.80 2.51
C SER A 971 3.52 -21.04 1.26
N LEU A 972 3.35 -20.22 0.22
CA LEU A 972 4.13 -20.30 -1.00
C LEU A 972 5.59 -19.94 -0.73
N THR A 973 5.87 -18.98 0.15
CA THR A 973 7.25 -18.64 0.55
C THR A 973 7.90 -19.75 1.38
N GLU A 974 7.15 -20.42 2.26
CA GLU A 974 7.65 -21.51 3.10
C GLU A 974 7.89 -22.82 2.33
N TYR A 975 7.03 -23.14 1.35
CA TYR A 975 7.02 -24.45 0.67
C TYR A 975 7.38 -24.40 -0.83
N GLY A 976 7.27 -23.23 -1.46
CA GLY A 976 7.56 -23.00 -2.88
C GLY A 976 9.06 -22.86 -3.14
N ARG A 977 9.62 -23.78 -3.93
CA ARG A 977 11.07 -23.83 -4.21
C ARG A 977 11.44 -23.57 -5.66
N THR A 978 10.48 -23.61 -6.57
CA THR A 978 10.69 -23.40 -8.01
C THR A 978 10.79 -21.90 -8.32
N GLU A 979 11.47 -21.53 -9.41
CA GLU A 979 11.59 -20.11 -9.80
C GLU A 979 10.25 -19.53 -10.25
N GLU A 980 9.38 -20.37 -10.81
CA GLU A 980 8.02 -20.06 -11.22
C GLU A 980 7.18 -19.63 -10.01
N VAL A 981 7.21 -20.41 -8.92
CA VAL A 981 6.50 -20.08 -7.68
C VAL A 981 7.06 -18.80 -7.05
N LYS A 982 8.37 -18.56 -7.11
CA LYS A 982 8.97 -17.31 -6.62
C LYS A 982 8.52 -16.09 -7.43
N LYS A 983 8.41 -16.22 -8.76
CA LYS A 983 7.85 -15.16 -9.62
C LYS A 983 6.39 -14.88 -9.27
N HIS A 984 5.59 -15.93 -9.07
CA HIS A 984 4.20 -15.80 -8.68
C HIS A 984 4.02 -15.12 -7.32
N ILE A 985 4.84 -15.48 -6.31
CA ILE A 985 4.84 -14.82 -4.99
C ILE A 985 5.13 -13.32 -5.12
N ARG A 986 6.17 -12.96 -5.88
CA ARG A 986 6.54 -11.56 -6.08
C ARG A 986 5.42 -10.78 -6.79
N PHE A 987 4.75 -11.42 -7.73
CA PHE A 987 3.59 -10.84 -8.40
C PHE A 987 2.45 -10.53 -7.42
N LEU A 988 2.07 -11.49 -6.56
CA LEU A 988 1.02 -11.27 -5.54
C LEU A 988 1.35 -10.09 -4.62
N MET A 989 2.63 -9.92 -4.29
CA MET A 989 3.11 -8.78 -3.48
C MET A 989 2.97 -7.44 -4.22
N CYS A 990 3.36 -7.39 -5.51
CA CYS A 990 3.20 -6.18 -6.33
C CYS A 990 1.74 -5.77 -6.46
N GLN A 991 0.83 -6.74 -6.65
CA GLN A 991 -0.61 -6.48 -6.75
C GLN A 991 -1.17 -5.84 -5.49
N ARG A 992 -0.82 -6.38 -4.31
CA ARG A 992 -1.21 -5.77 -3.04
C ARG A 992 -0.63 -4.36 -2.89
N TYR A 993 0.64 -4.17 -3.23
CA TYR A 993 1.27 -2.85 -3.19
C TYR A 993 0.58 -1.82 -4.11
N MET A 994 0.09 -2.24 -5.28
CA MET A 994 -0.56 -1.33 -6.22
C MET A 994 -2.03 -1.03 -5.86
N MET A 995 -2.77 -2.02 -5.38
CA MET A 995 -4.21 -1.92 -5.16
C MET A 995 -4.59 -1.53 -3.72
N GLU A 996 -3.75 -1.83 -2.74
CA GLU A 996 -4.02 -1.60 -1.31
C GLU A 996 -3.19 -0.41 -0.80
N MET A 997 -3.81 0.78 -0.70
CA MET A 997 -3.12 2.03 -0.36
C MET A 997 -2.51 2.06 1.04
N ASP A 998 -3.12 1.38 2.01
CA ASP A 998 -2.59 1.18 3.37
C ASP A 998 -1.31 0.33 3.35
N VAL A 999 -1.31 -0.75 2.57
CA VAL A 999 -0.13 -1.60 2.34
C VAL A 999 0.97 -0.77 1.70
N ARG A 1000 0.65 -0.03 0.64
CA ARG A 1000 1.61 0.84 -0.04
C ARG A 1000 2.22 1.88 0.90
N ALA A 1001 1.40 2.69 1.55
CA ALA A 1001 1.88 3.77 2.42
C ALA A 1001 2.75 3.23 3.56
N SER A 1002 2.38 2.09 4.13
CA SER A 1002 3.15 1.42 5.17
C SER A 1002 4.50 0.91 4.65
N LEU A 1003 4.51 0.23 3.51
CA LEU A 1003 5.72 -0.31 2.93
C LEU A 1003 6.66 0.78 2.43
N ASP A 1004 6.14 1.88 1.89
CA ASP A 1004 6.92 3.07 1.54
C ASP A 1004 7.62 3.63 2.78
N MET A 1005 6.89 3.83 3.88
CA MET A 1005 7.46 4.31 5.14
C MET A 1005 8.56 3.38 5.67
N LEU A 1006 8.31 2.08 5.68
CA LEU A 1006 9.28 1.08 6.17
C LEU A 1006 10.51 0.97 5.28
N LEU A 1007 10.32 1.01 3.95
CA LEU A 1007 11.42 0.98 3.02
C LEU A 1007 12.27 2.24 3.18
N PHE A 1008 11.67 3.43 3.19
CA PHE A 1008 12.40 4.69 3.40
C PHE A 1008 13.19 4.68 4.72
N ASP A 1009 12.65 4.12 5.80
CA ASP A 1009 13.40 3.91 7.04
C ASP A 1009 14.64 3.02 6.84
N CYS A 1010 14.49 1.91 6.12
CA CYS A 1010 15.60 1.03 5.79
C CYS A 1010 16.64 1.76 4.93
N LEU A 1011 16.19 2.51 3.91
CA LEU A 1011 17.04 3.27 3.00
C LEU A 1011 17.86 4.32 3.75
N ASN A 1012 17.19 5.12 4.59
CA ASN A 1012 17.82 6.17 5.40
C ASN A 1012 18.83 5.60 6.41
N THR A 1013 18.59 4.37 6.90
CA THR A 1013 19.53 3.68 7.81
C THR A 1013 20.76 3.17 7.07
N LEU A 1014 20.58 2.66 5.84
CA LEU A 1014 21.64 2.03 5.03
C LEU A 1014 22.52 3.03 4.27
N ASN A 1015 21.98 4.19 3.91
CA ASN A 1015 22.67 5.26 3.18
C ASN A 1015 23.44 4.77 1.92
N ARG A 1016 22.77 3.94 1.10
CA ARG A 1016 23.34 3.32 -0.11
C ARG A 1016 23.04 4.15 -1.36
N LYS A 1017 24.08 4.42 -2.18
CA LYS A 1017 23.94 5.18 -3.43
C LYS A 1017 23.01 4.54 -4.47
N ASP A 1018 22.96 3.20 -4.55
CA ASP A 1018 22.06 2.50 -5.47
C ASP A 1018 20.58 2.63 -5.10
N LEU A 1019 20.28 3.23 -3.92
CA LEU A 1019 18.94 3.47 -3.42
C LEU A 1019 18.53 4.95 -3.55
N ASP A 1020 19.47 5.86 -3.80
CA ASP A 1020 19.18 7.28 -4.09
C ASP A 1020 18.40 7.43 -5.40
N ASP A 1021 18.65 6.56 -6.38
CA ASP A 1021 17.94 6.58 -7.65
C ASP A 1021 16.49 6.12 -7.49
N ILE A 1022 16.22 5.15 -6.62
CA ILE A 1022 14.85 4.77 -6.22
C ILE A 1022 14.17 5.94 -5.52
N TYR A 1023 14.86 6.61 -4.59
CA TYR A 1023 14.33 7.78 -3.89
C TYR A 1023 13.96 8.90 -4.88
N LYS A 1024 14.81 9.19 -5.86
CA LYS A 1024 14.53 10.15 -6.95
C LYS A 1024 13.35 9.71 -7.83
N LYS A 1025 13.29 8.42 -8.21
CA LYS A 1025 12.16 7.81 -8.94
C LYS A 1025 10.85 7.83 -8.16
N THR A 1026 10.88 7.97 -6.83
CA THR A 1026 9.69 8.15 -5.96
C THR A 1026 9.41 9.61 -5.55
N SER A 1027 10.29 10.58 -5.88
CA SER A 1027 10.18 11.98 -5.42
C SER A 1027 10.11 13.05 -6.53
N ASN A 1028 10.69 12.83 -7.71
CA ASN A 1028 10.57 13.72 -8.89
C ASN A 1028 9.19 13.70 -9.59
N MET A 1029 8.19 14.40 -9.05
CA MET A 1029 6.92 14.96 -9.61
C MET A 1029 6.28 14.60 -10.99
N LEU A 1030 6.65 13.52 -11.67
CA LEU A 1030 5.69 12.44 -11.91
C LEU A 1030 5.82 11.30 -10.87
N ALA A 1031 6.77 11.43 -9.94
CA ALA A 1031 7.27 10.32 -9.13
C ALA A 1031 6.68 10.22 -7.72
N GLY A 1032 6.11 11.30 -7.17
CA GLY A 1032 5.42 11.24 -5.87
C GLY A 1032 3.95 10.86 -5.98
N ALA A 1033 3.33 11.24 -7.08
CA ALA A 1033 2.04 10.74 -7.52
C ALA A 1033 2.36 10.00 -8.81
N ASN A 1034 2.41 8.67 -8.76
CA ASN A 1034 2.61 7.87 -9.97
C ASN A 1034 1.59 8.40 -10.99
N LEU A 1035 1.95 8.62 -12.25
CA LEU A 1035 0.94 8.88 -13.27
C LEU A 1035 -0.12 7.78 -13.20
N ARG A 1036 0.25 6.52 -12.89
CA ARG A 1036 -0.70 5.43 -12.60
C ARG A 1036 -1.54 5.60 -11.33
N ASP A 1037 -1.18 6.44 -10.36
CA ASP A 1037 -2.01 6.75 -9.17
C ASP A 1037 -3.06 7.81 -9.50
N ILE A 1038 -2.63 8.85 -10.22
CA ILE A 1038 -3.49 9.94 -10.71
C ILE A 1038 -4.41 9.45 -11.83
N LEU A 1039 -3.90 8.53 -12.66
CA LEU A 1039 -4.55 7.87 -13.79
C LEU A 1039 -4.98 6.44 -13.44
N SER A 1040 -5.16 6.13 -12.16
CA SER A 1040 -5.49 4.79 -11.66
C SER A 1040 -6.65 4.16 -12.42
N HIS A 1041 -6.30 3.37 -13.43
CA HIS A 1041 -7.22 2.82 -14.41
C HIS A 1041 -7.85 1.50 -13.94
N GLY A 1042 -7.23 0.83 -12.96
CA GLY A 1042 -7.65 -0.49 -12.47
C GLY A 1042 -7.72 -1.55 -13.57
N ASN A 1043 -7.14 -1.29 -14.74
CA ASN A 1043 -7.14 -2.18 -15.89
C ASN A 1043 -5.93 -3.10 -15.81
N ILE A 1044 -6.21 -4.35 -15.47
CA ILE A 1044 -5.19 -5.32 -15.10
C ILE A 1044 -4.39 -5.83 -16.32
N VAL A 1045 -4.94 -5.73 -17.53
CA VAL A 1045 -4.22 -6.08 -18.76
C VAL A 1045 -3.01 -5.16 -18.95
N ILE A 1046 -3.14 -3.87 -18.63
CA ILE A 1046 -2.03 -2.89 -18.66
C ILE A 1046 -0.94 -3.27 -17.64
N GLU A 1047 -1.34 -3.66 -16.43
CA GLU A 1047 -0.41 -4.13 -15.40
C GLU A 1047 0.32 -5.43 -15.81
N THR A 1048 -0.27 -6.19 -16.74
CA THR A 1048 0.29 -7.42 -17.31
C THR A 1048 1.30 -7.15 -18.43
N ILE A 1049 1.06 -6.15 -19.27
CA ILE A 1049 1.92 -5.88 -20.42
C ILE A 1049 2.96 -4.79 -20.13
N GLY A 1050 2.81 -4.04 -19.04
CA GLY A 1050 3.67 -2.93 -18.67
C GLY A 1050 5.15 -3.27 -18.52
N SER A 1051 5.51 -4.52 -18.18
CA SER A 1051 6.94 -4.91 -18.08
C SER A 1051 7.64 -5.13 -19.41
N LEU A 1052 6.91 -5.22 -20.53
CA LEU A 1052 7.51 -5.19 -21.86
C LEU A 1052 7.85 -3.78 -22.31
N LEU A 1053 7.12 -2.80 -21.77
CA LEU A 1053 7.31 -1.40 -22.10
C LEU A 1053 8.35 -0.80 -21.15
N ASP A 1054 8.23 -1.04 -19.84
CA ASP A 1054 9.20 -0.65 -18.79
C ASP A 1054 9.77 -1.89 -18.08
N PRO A 1055 10.96 -2.37 -18.47
CA PRO A 1055 11.62 -3.49 -17.81
C PRO A 1055 12.00 -3.20 -16.34
N ASP A 1056 11.98 -1.93 -15.90
CA ASP A 1056 12.31 -1.45 -14.56
C ASP A 1056 11.07 -0.88 -13.81
N ASP A 1057 9.88 -1.45 -14.05
CA ASP A 1057 8.62 -1.09 -13.38
C ASP A 1057 8.79 -0.86 -11.87
N LEU A 1058 8.51 0.38 -11.42
CA LEU A 1058 8.81 0.87 -10.07
C LEU A 1058 8.25 -0.02 -8.93
N PRO A 1059 6.96 -0.41 -8.90
CA PRO A 1059 6.43 -1.40 -7.95
C PRO A 1059 7.28 -2.67 -7.85
N SER A 1060 7.70 -3.21 -8.99
CA SER A 1060 8.51 -4.42 -9.04
C SER A 1060 9.88 -4.20 -8.45
N GLU A 1061 10.54 -3.08 -8.78
CA GLU A 1061 11.85 -2.71 -8.25
C GLU A 1061 11.80 -2.57 -6.72
N LEU A 1062 10.78 -1.88 -6.20
CA LEU A 1062 10.55 -1.69 -4.76
C LEU A 1062 10.36 -3.01 -4.03
N ILE A 1063 9.45 -3.88 -4.52
CA ILE A 1063 9.24 -5.22 -3.93
C ILE A 1063 10.52 -6.06 -4.00
N SER A 1064 11.31 -5.94 -5.08
CA SER A 1064 12.59 -6.63 -5.21
C SER A 1064 13.57 -6.23 -4.11
N LYS A 1065 13.68 -4.93 -3.82
CA LYS A 1065 14.56 -4.42 -2.76
C LYS A 1065 14.06 -4.83 -1.38
N MET A 1066 12.75 -4.82 -1.14
CA MET A 1066 12.15 -5.32 0.11
C MET A 1066 12.46 -6.82 0.31
N LEU A 1067 12.34 -7.64 -0.73
CA LEU A 1067 12.69 -9.07 -0.68
C LEU A 1067 14.20 -9.31 -0.48
N GLU A 1068 15.05 -8.46 -1.07
CA GLU A 1068 16.50 -8.47 -0.80
C GLU A 1068 16.77 -8.26 0.70
N LEU A 1069 16.15 -7.25 1.30
CA LEU A 1069 16.30 -6.94 2.73
C LEU A 1069 15.78 -8.08 3.62
N ILE A 1070 14.62 -8.66 3.30
CA ILE A 1070 14.07 -9.82 4.03
C ILE A 1070 15.02 -11.02 3.95
N LYS A 1071 15.60 -11.30 2.78
CA LYS A 1071 16.57 -12.39 2.63
C LYS A 1071 17.81 -12.19 3.49
N ASP A 1072 18.25 -10.93 3.64
CA ASP A 1072 19.43 -10.57 4.40
C ASP A 1072 19.15 -10.37 5.91
N GLU A 1073 17.90 -10.52 6.38
CA GLU A 1073 17.48 -10.41 7.79
C GLU A 1073 18.37 -11.24 8.74
N GLN A 1074 18.64 -12.50 8.38
CA GLN A 1074 19.44 -13.40 9.21
C GLN A 1074 20.91 -12.96 9.32
N ILE A 1075 21.45 -12.38 8.24
CA ILE A 1075 22.83 -11.89 8.20
C ILE A 1075 22.96 -10.67 9.11
N ILE A 1076 22.03 -9.71 8.99
CA ILE A 1076 22.00 -8.52 9.84
C ILE A 1076 21.81 -8.92 11.31
N SER A 1077 20.92 -9.87 11.60
CA SER A 1077 20.70 -10.39 12.97
C SER A 1077 21.95 -11.07 13.53
N CYS A 1078 22.67 -11.83 12.71
CA CYS A 1078 23.93 -12.47 13.10
C CYS A 1078 25.00 -11.42 13.43
N LEU A 1079 25.20 -10.44 12.52
CA LEU A 1079 26.15 -9.35 12.72
C LEU A 1079 25.84 -8.54 13.98
N SER A 1080 24.57 -8.21 14.24
CA SER A 1080 24.13 -7.53 15.47
C SER A 1080 24.46 -8.33 16.73
N LYS A 1081 24.18 -9.64 16.72
CA LYS A 1081 24.46 -10.53 17.87
C LYS A 1081 25.95 -10.73 18.12
N LEU A 1082 26.73 -10.93 17.05
CA LEU A 1082 28.19 -11.04 17.13
C LEU A 1082 28.78 -9.76 17.71
N TRP A 1083 28.36 -8.61 17.19
CA TRP A 1083 28.81 -7.33 17.68
C TRP A 1083 28.47 -7.13 19.17
N THR A 1084 27.24 -7.47 19.57
CA THR A 1084 26.80 -7.33 20.97
C THR A 1084 27.60 -8.24 21.91
N LYS A 1085 28.04 -9.41 21.44
CA LYS A 1085 28.77 -10.41 22.22
C LYS A 1085 30.26 -10.10 22.34
N GLU A 1086 30.92 -9.82 21.21
CA GLU A 1086 32.37 -9.70 21.11
C GLU A 1086 32.84 -8.23 21.13
N LYS A 1087 31.93 -7.28 20.95
CA LYS A 1087 32.17 -5.82 20.95
C LYS A 1087 33.35 -5.39 20.06
N PRO A 1088 33.47 -5.88 18.80
CA PRO A 1088 34.56 -5.46 17.93
C PRO A 1088 34.48 -3.96 17.66
N THR A 1089 35.63 -3.32 17.62
CA THR A 1089 35.74 -1.87 17.40
C THR A 1089 36.17 -1.53 15.97
N THR A 1090 36.72 -2.50 15.23
CA THR A 1090 37.12 -2.32 13.83
C THR A 1090 36.48 -3.34 12.90
N LYS A 1091 36.37 -2.99 11.61
CA LYS A 1091 35.88 -3.91 10.58
C LYS A 1091 36.77 -5.15 10.40
N ASN A 1092 38.08 -5.02 10.62
CA ASN A 1092 39.02 -6.14 10.55
C ASN A 1092 38.82 -7.11 11.72
N GLU A 1093 38.70 -6.60 12.95
CA GLU A 1093 38.34 -7.42 14.12
C GLU A 1093 37.05 -8.19 13.90
N LEU A 1094 36.00 -7.51 13.38
CA LEU A 1094 34.74 -8.16 13.07
C LEU A 1094 34.92 -9.24 11.99
N SER A 1095 35.75 -9.01 10.97
CA SER A 1095 36.06 -10.01 9.95
C SER A 1095 36.76 -11.21 10.59
N ASP A 1096 37.78 -11.00 11.41
CA ASP A 1096 38.52 -12.08 12.06
C ASP A 1096 37.62 -12.92 12.99
N ILE A 1097 36.68 -12.28 13.69
CA ILE A 1097 35.65 -12.98 14.49
C ILE A 1097 34.74 -13.83 13.61
N ILE A 1098 34.28 -13.30 12.47
CA ILE A 1098 33.46 -14.05 11.51
C ILE A 1098 34.23 -15.24 10.93
N ASP A 1099 35.54 -15.09 10.71
CA ASP A 1099 36.44 -16.14 10.23
C ASP A 1099 36.61 -17.27 11.24
N GLN A 1100 36.65 -16.92 12.53
CA GLN A 1100 36.86 -17.85 13.63
C GLN A 1100 35.56 -18.53 14.11
N ASP A 1101 34.38 -17.93 13.90
CA ASP A 1101 33.10 -18.51 14.29
C ASP A 1101 32.50 -19.41 13.18
N PRO A 1102 32.46 -20.75 13.37
CA PRO A 1102 31.91 -21.68 12.38
C PRO A 1102 30.44 -21.40 12.05
N LYS A 1103 29.68 -20.84 13.01
CA LYS A 1103 28.27 -20.52 12.84
C LYS A 1103 28.05 -19.31 11.95
N SER A 1104 29.09 -18.51 11.70
CA SER A 1104 29.03 -17.27 10.92
C SER A 1104 29.48 -17.41 9.46
N SER A 1105 29.82 -18.63 9.04
CA SER A 1105 30.25 -18.94 7.65
C SER A 1105 29.26 -18.53 6.56
N PHE A 1106 27.96 -18.44 6.87
CA PHE A 1106 26.94 -17.97 5.92
C PHE A 1106 26.96 -16.45 5.70
N VAL A 1107 27.48 -15.66 6.65
CA VAL A 1107 27.63 -14.20 6.53
C VAL A 1107 28.53 -13.85 5.36
N LYS A 1108 29.66 -14.58 5.20
CA LYS A 1108 30.60 -14.40 4.09
C LYS A 1108 30.00 -14.69 2.70
N LYS A 1109 28.96 -15.53 2.64
CA LYS A 1109 28.27 -15.85 1.37
C LYS A 1109 27.39 -14.69 0.89
N CYS A 1110 27.07 -13.74 1.76
CA CYS A 1110 26.36 -12.52 1.37
C CYS A 1110 27.35 -11.48 0.86
N SER A 1111 27.33 -11.16 -0.43
CA SER A 1111 28.21 -10.12 -1.01
C SER A 1111 28.03 -8.73 -0.37
N ARG A 1112 26.91 -8.50 0.33
CA ARG A 1112 26.55 -7.22 0.96
C ARG A 1112 26.87 -7.14 2.46
N TRP A 1113 27.40 -8.19 3.08
CA TRP A 1113 27.64 -8.19 4.55
C TRP A 1113 28.48 -6.98 5.02
N GLY A 1114 29.45 -6.55 4.20
CA GLY A 1114 30.31 -5.41 4.50
C GLY A 1114 29.55 -4.08 4.54
N SER A 1115 28.48 -3.93 3.74
CA SER A 1115 27.60 -2.77 3.77
C SER A 1115 26.73 -2.75 5.04
N TYR A 1116 26.28 -3.92 5.49
CA TYR A 1116 25.55 -4.04 6.77
C TYR A 1116 26.46 -3.82 7.98
N ALA A 1117 27.72 -4.27 7.91
CA ALA A 1117 28.70 -4.03 8.94
C ALA A 1117 28.98 -2.53 9.15
N ALA A 1118 28.86 -1.69 8.11
CA ALA A 1118 29.02 -0.23 8.23
C ALA A 1118 27.95 0.46 9.10
N ILE A 1119 26.84 -0.23 9.40
CA ILE A 1119 25.78 0.26 10.29
C ILE A 1119 26.14 0.02 11.76
N LEU A 1120 26.96 -1.01 12.02
CA LEU A 1120 27.48 -1.29 13.34
C LEU A 1120 28.42 -0.16 13.78
N PRO A 1121 28.57 0.08 15.08
CA PRO A 1121 29.43 1.12 15.63
C PRO A 1121 30.91 0.69 15.60
N ILE A 1122 31.44 0.45 14.39
CA ILE A 1122 32.82 -0.03 14.12
C ILE A 1122 33.58 0.95 13.22
N LEU A 1123 34.92 0.91 13.28
CA LEU A 1123 35.80 1.75 12.46
C LEU A 1123 36.12 1.13 11.11
N ASP A 1124 35.95 1.93 10.05
CA ASP A 1124 36.39 1.58 8.69
C ASP A 1124 37.83 2.08 8.47
N ARG A 1125 38.80 1.44 9.15
CA ARG A 1125 40.22 1.67 8.84
C ARG A 1125 40.52 0.96 7.53
N LYS A 1126 40.49 1.69 6.39
CA LYS A 1126 41.18 1.23 5.17
C LYS A 1126 42.60 0.86 5.56
N ALA A 1127 42.95 -0.42 5.36
CA ALA A 1127 44.28 -0.93 5.62
C ALA A 1127 45.31 -0.06 4.88
N ARG A 1128 46.03 0.79 5.62
CA ARG A 1128 47.30 1.33 5.15
C ARG A 1128 48.26 0.15 5.20
N LYS A 1129 48.40 -0.55 4.07
CA LYS A 1129 49.56 -1.43 3.87
C LYS A 1129 50.79 -0.53 3.89
N ASN A 1130 51.72 -0.85 4.80
CA ASN A 1130 53.10 -0.40 4.72
C ASN A 1130 53.75 -0.91 3.44
#